data_AF-A0A6I3X121-F1
#
_entry.id   AF-A0A6I3X121-F1
#
_cell.length_a   1.000
_cell.length_b   1.000
_cell.length_c   1.000
_cell.angle_alpha   90.00
_cell.angle_beta   90.00
_cell.angle_gamma   90.00
#
_symmetry.space_group_name_H-M   'P 1'
#
loop_
_entity.id
_entity.type
_entity.pdbx_description
1 polymer ?
#
loop_
_entity_poly.entity_id
_entity_poly.type
_entity_poly.pdbx_seq_one_letter_code
_entity_poly.pdbx_strand_id
1 'polypeptide(L)'
;GAVSSVELVAAYLNRIGLYDRHGITLNAVPVLNPEMFADARASDERRARGEVLSRLDGIPYTAKNSYQAKGLTVASGSPAFVDLVAQHDAFTIAQLRKAGAVLIGLTNMPPMANGGMQRGVYGRAESPYNADFLTAAFGSGSSNGSGTATAASFAAFGLGEETWSSGRAPASNNALCAYTPSRGVISTRGNWPLVPTMDVVVPHTRTMEDMLALLDVIVADDIVTRGDFWRVQPWIPTPPSSELRPESYAALAKGNPLSGKRIAIPRMYVNADSETVDPIETRESVVERWQDAKVTLERLGVEVVETDFPVVTRYEDKQGEPNNLVARGLLPADYADHELHELSMWGWNEFLAANGDPKLRALVDVDEDKIFPQPSGALEDQYGIHQSRFSPEDVTLDSYVRDARSDGIVVLDEIPSIAEGLRGLEEARRIDLERWMDENRLDAVVFPAVADVGPADMDVNPASAAQGWRNGTWVANGNVVIRHLGIPTVTVPMGNMSDIGMPVGLTFAGRGYDDTNLLSFASAFDRAHVGRIEPPRTPELPANMWESRGGGASAQPSVTIEATAGSVTNGKVPIHIEIRTDAAEVSVTVNGVQTFGTVTPSGYVVDTDVPEFEHTRPHGEWRGGYGSVVVALARTGNAVSGGFAIVGGIA
;
A
#
# COMPACT_ATOMS: atom_id res chain seq x y z
N GLY A 1 0.65 -15.02 -27.56
CA GLY A 1 2.04 -14.58 -27.42
C GLY A 1 2.24 -13.20 -28.01
N ALA A 2 1.43 -12.22 -27.62
CA ALA A 2 1.67 -10.83 -28.01
C ALA A 2 2.75 -10.18 -27.15
N VAL A 3 2.81 -10.57 -25.87
CA VAL A 3 3.80 -10.08 -24.90
C VAL A 3 4.27 -11.23 -24.01
N SER A 4 5.53 -11.15 -23.58
CA SER A 4 6.15 -12.03 -22.57
C SER A 4 6.22 -11.36 -21.19
N SER A 5 6.40 -12.13 -20.13
CA SER A 5 6.60 -11.59 -18.77
C SER A 5 7.86 -10.72 -18.70
N VAL A 6 8.95 -11.14 -19.35
CA VAL A 6 10.19 -10.36 -19.47
C VAL A 6 9.94 -8.98 -20.09
N GLU A 7 9.15 -8.94 -21.17
CA GLU A 7 8.76 -7.71 -21.84
C GLU A 7 7.86 -6.82 -20.97
N LEU A 8 6.92 -7.41 -20.23
CA LEU A 8 6.08 -6.68 -19.27
C LEU A 8 6.92 -6.06 -18.14
N VAL A 9 7.85 -6.81 -17.55
CA VAL A 9 8.75 -6.31 -16.51
C VAL A 9 9.58 -5.14 -17.02
N ALA A 10 10.17 -5.26 -18.22
CA ALA A 10 10.92 -4.16 -18.82
C ALA A 10 10.04 -2.92 -19.07
N ALA A 11 8.80 -3.10 -19.54
CA ALA A 11 7.88 -1.99 -19.75
C ALA A 11 7.57 -1.25 -18.43
N TYR A 12 7.31 -1.98 -17.34
CA TYR A 12 7.10 -1.39 -16.02
C TYR A 12 8.35 -0.69 -15.48
N LEU A 13 9.51 -1.34 -15.59
CA LEU A 13 10.78 -0.76 -15.12
C LEU A 13 11.16 0.51 -15.91
N ASN A 14 10.82 0.58 -17.20
CA ASN A 14 10.99 1.80 -17.98
C ASN A 14 10.11 2.95 -17.47
N ARG A 15 8.87 2.66 -17.07
CA ARG A 15 7.99 3.67 -16.44
C ARG A 15 8.54 4.15 -15.09
N ILE A 16 9.03 3.22 -14.27
CA ILE A 16 9.70 3.55 -13.01
C ILE A 16 10.93 4.42 -13.27
N GLY A 17 11.77 4.04 -14.24
CA GLY A 17 12.91 4.84 -14.68
C GLY A 17 12.50 6.27 -15.02
N LEU A 18 11.52 6.45 -15.90
CA LEU A 18 11.18 7.77 -16.43
C LEU A 18 10.42 8.67 -15.45
N TYR A 19 9.48 8.12 -14.68
CA TYR A 19 8.54 8.90 -13.87
C TYR A 19 8.82 8.83 -12.37
N ASP A 20 9.43 7.73 -11.89
CA ASP A 20 9.60 7.48 -10.47
C ASP A 20 10.96 7.93 -9.95
N ARG A 21 12.03 7.45 -10.61
CA ARG A 21 13.42 7.75 -10.24
C ARG A 21 13.97 8.98 -10.96
N HIS A 22 13.45 9.27 -12.15
CA HIS A 22 13.82 10.44 -12.95
C HIS A 22 12.58 11.26 -13.37
N GLY A 23 12.79 12.28 -14.21
CA GLY A 23 11.71 13.14 -14.68
C GLY A 23 10.96 13.83 -13.55
N ILE A 24 9.68 13.49 -13.37
CA ILE A 24 8.81 14.08 -12.34
C ILE A 24 9.05 13.54 -10.92
N THR A 25 9.88 12.49 -10.78
CA THR A 25 10.35 11.91 -9.52
C THR A 25 9.24 11.60 -8.50
N LEU A 26 8.35 10.67 -8.85
CA LEU A 26 7.26 10.25 -7.98
C LEU A 26 7.69 9.46 -6.74
N ASN A 27 8.89 8.89 -6.73
CA ASN A 27 9.48 8.23 -5.56
C ASN A 27 8.60 7.19 -4.83
N ALA A 28 7.98 6.32 -5.61
CA ALA A 28 7.09 5.27 -5.15
C ALA A 28 7.83 3.94 -4.94
N VAL A 29 8.86 3.62 -5.73
CA VAL A 29 9.55 2.30 -5.72
C VAL A 29 11.05 2.45 -5.41
N PRO A 30 11.42 2.71 -4.14
CA PRO A 30 12.81 2.95 -3.75
C PRO A 30 13.70 1.71 -3.79
N VAL A 31 13.17 0.50 -3.62
CA VAL A 31 13.95 -0.75 -3.58
C VAL A 31 13.54 -1.65 -4.74
N LEU A 32 14.43 -1.93 -5.68
CA LEU A 32 14.16 -2.83 -6.81
C LEU A 32 14.58 -4.27 -6.49
N ASN A 33 13.82 -5.25 -6.99
CA ASN A 33 14.17 -6.66 -6.89
C ASN A 33 15.17 -7.05 -8.00
N PRO A 34 16.43 -7.39 -7.68
CA PRO A 34 17.41 -7.79 -8.69
C PRO A 34 17.01 -9.05 -9.46
N GLU A 35 16.16 -9.90 -8.89
CA GLU A 35 15.73 -11.18 -9.49
C GLU A 35 14.52 -11.03 -10.44
N MET A 36 13.95 -9.83 -10.61
CA MET A 36 12.68 -9.65 -11.34
C MET A 36 12.69 -10.21 -12.78
N PHE A 37 13.82 -10.09 -13.50
CA PHE A 37 13.96 -10.64 -14.84
C PHE A 37 14.16 -12.16 -14.86
N ALA A 38 14.81 -12.71 -13.83
CA ALA A 38 14.95 -14.15 -13.67
C ALA A 38 13.59 -14.80 -13.38
N ASP A 39 12.81 -14.21 -12.47
CA ASP A 39 11.45 -14.65 -12.14
C ASP A 39 10.52 -14.57 -13.36
N ALA A 40 10.59 -13.47 -14.13
CA ALA A 40 9.84 -13.29 -15.37
C ALA A 40 10.20 -14.32 -16.45
N ARG A 41 11.50 -14.55 -16.66
CA ARG A 41 11.99 -15.58 -17.58
C ARG A 41 11.47 -16.96 -17.20
N ALA A 42 11.52 -17.31 -15.92
CA ALA A 42 11.01 -18.60 -15.45
C ALA A 42 9.51 -18.76 -15.75
N SER A 43 8.73 -17.67 -15.67
CA SER A 43 7.32 -17.66 -16.10
C SER A 43 7.16 -17.91 -17.60
N ASP A 44 7.93 -17.20 -18.43
CA ASP A 44 7.88 -17.36 -19.88
C ASP A 44 8.26 -18.78 -20.32
N GLU A 45 9.25 -19.39 -19.67
CA GLU A 45 9.64 -20.77 -19.91
C GLU A 45 8.54 -21.77 -19.52
N ARG A 46 7.88 -21.58 -18.37
CA ARG A 46 6.71 -22.39 -17.97
C ARG A 46 5.59 -22.26 -19.00
N ARG A 47 5.29 -21.02 -19.41
CA ARG A 47 4.25 -20.74 -20.42
C ARG A 47 4.56 -21.40 -21.76
N ALA A 48 5.82 -21.39 -22.21
CA ALA A 48 6.25 -22.07 -23.44
C ALA A 48 6.07 -23.60 -23.38
N ARG A 49 6.18 -24.20 -22.18
CA ARG A 49 5.92 -25.63 -21.94
C ARG A 49 4.44 -25.96 -21.66
N GLY A 50 3.55 -24.97 -21.56
CA GLY A 50 2.15 -25.18 -21.18
C GLY A 50 1.94 -25.45 -19.68
N GLU A 51 2.90 -25.07 -18.83
CA GLU A 51 2.94 -25.35 -17.38
C GLU A 51 2.64 -24.09 -16.55
N VAL A 52 1.70 -23.25 -17.00
CA VAL A 52 1.30 -22.01 -16.31
C VAL A 52 0.77 -22.33 -14.90
N LEU A 53 1.27 -21.63 -13.88
CA LEU A 53 0.95 -21.89 -12.47
C LEU A 53 -0.42 -21.35 -12.03
N SER A 54 -0.77 -20.16 -12.52
CA SER A 54 -1.99 -19.46 -12.12
C SER A 54 -2.36 -18.36 -13.12
N ARG A 55 -3.46 -17.65 -12.86
CA ARG A 55 -3.80 -16.41 -13.59
C ARG A 55 -2.79 -15.28 -13.37
N LEU A 56 -2.00 -15.34 -12.30
CA LEU A 56 -0.96 -14.35 -11.97
C LEU A 56 0.44 -14.77 -12.43
N ASP A 57 0.59 -15.92 -13.11
CA ASP A 57 1.91 -16.37 -13.57
C ASP A 57 2.50 -15.40 -14.62
N GLY A 58 3.60 -14.75 -14.23
CA GLY A 58 4.31 -13.74 -15.01
C GLY A 58 3.78 -12.31 -14.83
N ILE A 59 2.84 -12.09 -13.92
CA ILE A 59 2.24 -10.77 -13.66
C ILE A 59 3.09 -9.98 -12.66
N PRO A 60 3.60 -8.78 -13.04
CA PRO A 60 4.44 -7.98 -12.16
C PRO A 60 3.65 -7.23 -11.08
N TYR A 61 4.19 -7.15 -9.86
CA TYR A 61 3.59 -6.45 -8.72
C TYR A 61 4.62 -5.70 -7.87
N THR A 62 4.14 -4.83 -6.99
CA THR A 62 4.94 -4.18 -5.94
C THR A 62 4.39 -4.47 -4.55
N ALA A 63 5.21 -4.37 -3.50
CA ALA A 63 4.76 -4.52 -2.12
C ALA A 63 5.30 -3.37 -1.25
N LYS A 64 4.63 -2.99 -0.17
CA LYS A 64 5.12 -1.98 0.78
C LYS A 64 6.42 -2.45 1.46
N ASN A 65 7.31 -1.52 1.83
CA ASN A 65 8.57 -1.87 2.49
C ASN A 65 8.42 -2.46 3.91
N SER A 66 7.19 -2.59 4.42
CA SER A 66 6.84 -3.38 5.61
C SER A 66 6.83 -4.90 5.35
N TYR A 67 6.76 -5.34 4.09
CA TYR A 67 6.69 -6.76 3.73
C TYR A 67 8.09 -7.37 3.63
N GLN A 68 8.32 -8.48 4.32
CA GLN A 68 9.50 -9.31 4.11
C GLN A 68 9.48 -9.93 2.71
N ALA A 69 10.45 -9.56 1.87
CA ALA A 69 10.73 -10.22 0.60
C ALA A 69 12.16 -10.76 0.65
N LYS A 70 12.32 -12.08 0.66
CA LYS A 70 13.58 -12.74 0.96
C LYS A 70 14.73 -12.15 0.14
N GLY A 71 15.78 -11.71 0.83
CA GLY A 71 17.00 -11.14 0.24
C GLY A 71 16.95 -9.63 0.00
N LEU A 72 15.78 -8.99 0.08
CA LEU A 72 15.65 -7.53 0.03
C LEU A 72 15.71 -6.91 1.43
N THR A 73 16.00 -5.61 1.50
CA THR A 73 15.93 -4.87 2.76
C THR A 73 14.48 -4.61 3.15
N VAL A 74 14.17 -4.78 4.44
CA VAL A 74 12.83 -4.62 5.01
C VAL A 74 12.87 -3.53 6.08
N ALA A 75 13.17 -2.31 5.65
CA ALA A 75 13.49 -1.19 6.54
C ALA A 75 12.25 -0.52 7.15
N SER A 76 11.04 -0.84 6.67
CA SER A 76 9.81 -0.15 7.04
C SER A 76 9.94 1.39 6.95
N GLY A 77 10.67 1.90 5.95
CA GLY A 77 10.92 3.34 5.78
C GLY A 77 11.83 4.00 6.82
N SER A 78 12.31 3.26 7.82
CA SER A 78 13.10 3.80 8.93
C SER A 78 14.61 3.74 8.67
N PRO A 79 15.37 4.81 9.00
CA PRO A 79 16.84 4.77 8.98
C PRO A 79 17.45 3.70 9.90
N ALA A 80 16.80 3.35 11.01
CA ALA A 80 17.30 2.32 11.94
C ALA A 80 17.37 0.91 11.33
N PHE A 81 16.52 0.64 10.33
CA PHE A 81 16.38 -0.69 9.72
C PHE A 81 16.84 -0.72 8.25
N VAL A 82 17.55 0.31 7.77
CA VAL A 82 17.96 0.44 6.36
C VAL A 82 18.76 -0.76 5.83
N ASP A 83 19.54 -1.40 6.72
CA ASP A 83 20.37 -2.57 6.42
C ASP A 83 19.75 -3.91 6.87
N LEU A 84 18.55 -3.91 7.45
CA LEU A 84 17.86 -5.14 7.86
C LEU A 84 17.40 -5.92 6.63
N VAL A 85 17.86 -7.16 6.48
CA VAL A 85 17.54 -8.01 5.34
C VAL A 85 16.46 -9.03 5.73
N ALA A 86 15.44 -9.17 4.90
CA ALA A 86 14.44 -10.21 5.07
C ALA A 86 15.04 -11.60 4.78
N GLN A 87 14.99 -12.50 5.76
CA GLN A 87 15.50 -13.87 5.61
C GLN A 87 14.46 -14.82 5.00
N HIS A 88 13.19 -14.40 5.03
CA HIS A 88 12.03 -15.16 4.58
C HIS A 88 11.09 -14.26 3.77
N ASP A 89 10.15 -14.87 3.04
CA ASP A 89 9.04 -14.14 2.44
C ASP A 89 7.90 -14.03 3.47
N ALA A 90 7.25 -12.86 3.51
CA ALA A 90 5.94 -12.70 4.12
C ALA A 90 4.94 -13.67 3.50
N PHE A 91 3.90 -14.07 4.24
CA PHE A 91 2.93 -15.07 3.78
C PHE A 91 2.36 -14.73 2.39
N THR A 92 1.94 -13.48 2.20
CA THR A 92 1.36 -13.00 0.94
C THR A 92 2.36 -13.01 -0.22
N ILE A 93 3.62 -12.65 0.03
CA ILE A 93 4.69 -12.72 -0.97
C ILE A 93 4.98 -14.18 -1.33
N ALA A 94 5.00 -15.09 -0.37
CA ALA A 94 5.18 -16.52 -0.62
C ALA A 94 4.05 -17.10 -1.48
N GLN A 95 2.79 -16.71 -1.21
CA GLN A 95 1.64 -17.10 -2.03
C GLN A 95 1.73 -16.59 -3.47
N LEU A 96 2.14 -15.33 -3.65
CA LEU A 96 2.34 -14.73 -4.97
C LEU A 96 3.49 -15.37 -5.74
N ARG A 97 4.62 -15.65 -5.08
CA ARG A 97 5.75 -16.37 -5.68
C ARG A 97 5.34 -17.78 -6.10
N LYS A 98 4.58 -18.50 -5.27
CA LYS A 98 4.02 -19.82 -5.60
C LYS A 98 3.07 -19.76 -6.81
N ALA A 99 2.34 -18.65 -6.97
CA ALA A 99 1.45 -18.42 -8.10
C ALA A 99 2.18 -17.97 -9.39
N GLY A 100 3.49 -17.71 -9.31
CA GLY A 100 4.32 -17.27 -10.43
C GLY A 100 4.30 -15.75 -10.69
N ALA A 101 3.76 -14.95 -9.77
CA ALA A 101 3.80 -13.49 -9.89
C ALA A 101 5.22 -12.96 -9.69
N VAL A 102 5.54 -11.82 -10.31
CA VAL A 102 6.90 -11.27 -10.36
C VAL A 102 6.99 -10.00 -9.51
N LEU A 103 7.78 -10.02 -8.43
CA LEU A 103 8.00 -8.84 -7.61
C LEU A 103 8.96 -7.88 -8.33
N ILE A 104 8.50 -6.66 -8.64
CA ILE A 104 9.35 -5.58 -9.19
C ILE A 104 10.20 -4.94 -8.08
N GLY A 105 9.63 -4.72 -6.90
CA GLY A 105 10.30 -4.02 -5.82
C GLY A 105 9.40 -3.66 -4.65
N LEU A 106 10.00 -3.03 -3.64
CA LEU A 106 9.32 -2.55 -2.46
C LEU A 106 9.04 -1.04 -2.57
N THR A 107 7.86 -0.63 -2.08
CA THR A 107 7.32 0.71 -2.19
C THR A 107 7.53 1.55 -0.94
N ASN A 108 7.56 2.86 -1.15
CA ASN A 108 7.85 3.86 -0.14
C ASN A 108 6.79 3.95 0.97
N MET A 109 7.24 4.36 2.16
CA MET A 109 6.44 4.57 3.36
C MET A 109 7.21 5.42 4.39
N PRO A 110 6.53 6.13 5.31
CA PRO A 110 7.17 6.76 6.46
C PRO A 110 7.75 5.69 7.41
N PRO A 111 8.68 6.08 8.31
CA PRO A 111 9.25 5.18 9.28
C PRO A 111 8.20 4.43 10.10
N MET A 112 8.34 3.10 10.16
CA MET A 112 7.52 2.18 10.94
C MET A 112 6.02 2.19 10.60
N ALA A 113 5.66 2.77 9.45
CA ALA A 113 4.27 3.04 9.09
C ALA A 113 3.54 4.00 10.06
N ASN A 114 4.25 4.61 11.02
CA ASN A 114 3.69 5.43 12.10
C ASN A 114 3.37 6.85 11.61
N GLY A 115 2.58 6.97 10.55
CA GLY A 115 2.19 8.23 9.97
C GLY A 115 1.61 8.09 8.58
N GLY A 116 1.79 9.11 7.75
CA GLY A 116 1.31 9.10 6.38
C GLY A 116 2.31 9.62 5.38
N MET A 117 2.59 10.92 5.45
CA MET A 117 3.37 11.63 4.43
C MET A 117 4.67 12.25 4.97
N GLN A 118 5.02 11.95 6.23
CA GLN A 118 6.35 12.20 6.77
C GLN A 118 7.40 11.47 5.94
N ARG A 119 8.60 12.05 5.85
CA ARG A 119 9.70 11.47 5.08
C ARG A 119 10.52 10.50 5.92
N GLY A 120 10.73 9.30 5.38
CA GLY A 120 11.64 8.30 5.95
C GLY A 120 12.99 8.26 5.24
N VAL A 121 13.72 7.15 5.42
CA VAL A 121 15.02 6.91 4.76
C VAL A 121 14.95 6.99 3.23
N TYR A 122 13.75 6.76 2.68
CA TYR A 122 13.44 6.84 1.25
C TYR A 122 12.63 8.11 0.89
N GLY A 123 12.66 9.17 1.70
CA GLY A 123 11.82 10.34 1.46
C GLY A 123 10.32 10.00 1.59
N ARG A 124 9.49 10.46 0.66
CA ARG A 124 8.07 10.11 0.50
C ARG A 124 7.69 10.01 -0.97
N ALA A 125 6.62 9.29 -1.30
CA ALA A 125 6.06 9.28 -2.65
C ALA A 125 5.23 10.54 -2.96
N GLU A 126 5.15 10.94 -4.22
CA GLU A 126 4.40 12.11 -4.68
C GLU A 126 3.20 11.70 -5.56
N SER A 127 2.21 12.58 -5.71
CA SER A 127 0.96 12.26 -6.39
C SER A 127 1.11 12.20 -7.92
N PRO A 128 0.70 11.12 -8.60
CA PRO A 128 0.69 11.06 -10.06
C PRO A 128 -0.47 11.86 -10.68
N TYR A 129 -1.41 12.37 -9.87
CA TYR A 129 -2.56 13.15 -10.34
C TYR A 129 -2.30 14.66 -10.33
N ASN A 130 -1.86 15.20 -9.20
CA ASN A 130 -1.60 16.63 -9.04
C ASN A 130 -0.41 16.86 -8.10
N ALA A 131 0.59 17.63 -8.54
CA ALA A 131 1.80 17.89 -7.77
C ALA A 131 1.57 18.77 -6.53
N ASP A 132 0.47 19.53 -6.52
CA ASP A 132 0.16 20.47 -5.44
C ASP A 132 -0.52 19.81 -4.24
N PHE A 133 -0.83 18.50 -4.33
CA PHE A 133 -1.55 17.75 -3.31
C PHE A 133 -0.87 16.42 -2.98
N LEU A 134 -1.04 15.97 -1.74
CA LEU A 134 -0.47 14.73 -1.25
C LEU A 134 -1.13 13.49 -1.86
N THR A 135 -0.32 12.45 -2.06
CA THR A 135 -0.80 11.16 -2.57
C THR A 135 -1.49 10.29 -1.51
N ALA A 136 -1.52 10.73 -0.25
CA ALA A 136 -2.26 10.11 0.85
C ALA A 136 -2.55 11.13 1.95
N ALA A 137 -3.34 10.73 2.95
CA ALA A 137 -3.56 11.52 4.16
C ALA A 137 -2.26 11.64 4.97
N PHE A 138 -2.01 12.82 5.55
CA PHE A 138 -0.72 13.13 6.18
C PHE A 138 -0.49 12.38 7.49
N GLY A 139 -1.51 12.29 8.35
CA GLY A 139 -1.44 11.63 9.66
C GLY A 139 -1.51 10.11 9.58
N SER A 140 -2.24 9.53 8.61
CA SER A 140 -2.29 8.08 8.38
C SER A 140 -2.50 7.74 6.90
N GLY A 141 -1.40 7.49 6.21
CA GLY A 141 -1.35 7.29 4.76
C GLY A 141 -0.11 6.52 4.33
N SER A 142 0.43 5.67 5.20
CA SER A 142 1.80 5.17 5.07
C SER A 142 2.04 4.26 3.86
N SER A 143 1.02 3.72 3.20
CA SER A 143 1.18 3.00 1.92
C SER A 143 1.23 3.96 0.72
N ASN A 144 1.79 5.17 0.89
CA ASN A 144 1.84 6.22 -0.13
C ASN A 144 2.53 5.75 -1.43
N GLY A 145 3.64 5.01 -1.33
CA GLY A 145 4.32 4.44 -2.50
C GLY A 145 3.49 3.38 -3.21
N SER A 146 2.76 2.54 -2.48
CA SER A 146 1.87 1.53 -3.07
C SER A 146 0.71 2.18 -3.85
N GLY A 147 0.13 3.25 -3.30
CA GLY A 147 -0.89 4.06 -3.96
C GLY A 147 -0.39 4.66 -5.28
N THR A 148 0.70 5.42 -5.22
CA THR A 148 1.30 6.05 -6.40
C THR A 148 1.73 5.01 -7.44
N ALA A 149 2.45 3.95 -7.04
CA ALA A 149 2.98 2.94 -7.98
C ALA A 149 1.87 2.20 -8.73
N THR A 150 0.79 1.84 -8.03
CA THR A 150 -0.33 1.13 -8.65
C THR A 150 -1.09 2.04 -9.62
N ALA A 151 -1.32 3.31 -9.24
CA ALA A 151 -2.04 4.25 -10.08
C ALA A 151 -1.25 4.72 -11.30
N ALA A 152 0.06 4.93 -11.15
CA ALA A 152 0.99 5.28 -12.23
C ALA A 152 1.36 4.08 -13.12
N SER A 153 0.77 2.90 -12.89
CA SER A 153 1.05 1.68 -13.64
C SER A 153 2.55 1.35 -13.65
N PHE A 154 3.18 1.36 -12.47
CA PHE A 154 4.54 0.85 -12.25
C PHE A 154 4.57 -0.66 -11.99
N ALA A 155 3.40 -1.26 -11.74
CA ALA A 155 3.16 -2.69 -11.81
C ALA A 155 1.67 -2.96 -12.06
N ALA A 156 1.29 -4.24 -12.19
CA ALA A 156 -0.11 -4.61 -12.40
C ALA A 156 -0.97 -4.31 -11.16
N PHE A 157 -0.45 -4.61 -9.97
CA PHE A 157 -1.07 -4.33 -8.68
C PHE A 157 0.00 -4.04 -7.61
N GLY A 158 -0.44 -3.55 -6.44
CA GLY A 158 0.39 -3.28 -5.28
C GLY A 158 -0.14 -3.96 -4.02
N LEU A 159 0.74 -4.17 -3.03
CA LEU A 159 0.36 -4.53 -1.67
C LEU A 159 0.69 -3.38 -0.72
N GLY A 160 -0.31 -2.84 -0.03
CA GLY A 160 -0.21 -1.92 1.09
C GLY A 160 -0.54 -2.60 2.42
N GLU A 161 -0.59 -1.83 3.50
CA GLU A 161 -0.91 -2.32 4.85
C GLU A 161 -1.57 -1.20 5.65
N GLU A 162 -2.51 -1.55 6.53
CA GLU A 162 -3.30 -0.58 7.28
C GLU A 162 -3.38 -0.87 8.78
N THR A 163 -3.05 0.16 9.58
CA THR A 163 -3.26 0.22 11.04
C THR A 163 -4.42 1.15 11.41
N TRP A 164 -4.51 2.36 10.83
CA TRP A 164 -5.70 3.22 10.93
C TRP A 164 -6.38 3.41 9.58
N SER A 165 -5.70 4.06 8.63
CA SER A 165 -6.19 4.33 7.26
C SER A 165 -5.12 4.24 6.17
N SER A 166 -3.97 3.66 6.50
CA SER A 166 -2.80 3.58 5.64
C SER A 166 -2.98 2.77 4.35
N GLY A 167 -4.10 2.08 4.15
CA GLY A 167 -4.50 1.49 2.87
C GLY A 167 -5.57 2.33 2.15
N ARG A 168 -6.66 2.66 2.85
CA ARG A 168 -7.81 3.41 2.29
C ARG A 168 -7.44 4.83 1.85
N ALA A 169 -6.63 5.55 2.62
CA ALA A 169 -6.26 6.93 2.28
C ALA A 169 -5.40 7.00 1.00
N PRO A 170 -4.31 6.23 0.85
CA PRO A 170 -3.58 6.16 -0.42
C PRO A 170 -4.45 5.68 -1.59
N ALA A 171 -5.35 4.72 -1.37
CA ALA A 171 -6.24 4.23 -2.42
C ALA A 171 -7.21 5.32 -2.92
N SER A 172 -7.78 6.09 -1.99
CA SER A 172 -8.67 7.22 -2.29
C SER A 172 -7.98 8.26 -3.17
N ASN A 173 -6.81 8.74 -2.75
CA ASN A 173 -6.09 9.82 -3.43
C ASN A 173 -5.43 9.39 -4.76
N ASN A 174 -5.50 8.10 -5.11
CA ASN A 174 -4.89 7.53 -6.32
C ASN A 174 -5.89 6.79 -7.23
N ALA A 175 -7.19 6.96 -7.00
CA ALA A 175 -8.27 6.30 -7.76
C ALA A 175 -8.10 4.78 -7.84
N LEU A 176 -7.88 4.12 -6.70
CA LEU A 176 -7.67 2.68 -6.62
C LEU A 176 -8.82 1.95 -5.93
N CYS A 177 -8.90 0.66 -6.20
CA CYS A 177 -9.63 -0.30 -5.39
C CYS A 177 -8.72 -0.78 -4.25
N ALA A 178 -9.26 -0.84 -3.03
CA ALA A 178 -8.56 -1.36 -1.86
C ALA A 178 -9.50 -2.21 -1.01
N TYR A 179 -8.97 -3.28 -0.41
CA TYR A 179 -9.73 -4.14 0.50
C TYR A 179 -9.00 -4.24 1.83
N THR A 180 -9.68 -3.83 2.91
CA THR A 180 -9.23 -4.03 4.28
C THR A 180 -10.02 -5.20 4.88
N PRO A 181 -9.39 -6.35 5.13
CA PRO A 181 -10.10 -7.54 5.55
C PRO A 181 -10.61 -7.49 6.99
N SER A 182 -11.57 -8.36 7.31
CA SER A 182 -11.82 -8.79 8.67
C SER A 182 -10.59 -9.46 9.28
N ARG A 183 -10.53 -9.47 10.62
CA ARG A 183 -9.41 -10.04 11.39
C ARG A 183 -9.12 -11.49 10.97
N GLY A 184 -7.88 -11.78 10.61
CA GLY A 184 -7.42 -13.13 10.28
C GLY A 184 -7.74 -13.65 8.88
N VAL A 185 -8.47 -12.91 8.02
CA VAL A 185 -8.76 -13.36 6.65
C VAL A 185 -7.48 -13.49 5.83
N ILE A 186 -6.59 -12.49 5.90
CA ILE A 186 -5.28 -12.50 5.25
C ILE A 186 -4.21 -12.47 6.34
N SER A 187 -3.27 -13.41 6.29
CA SER A 187 -2.21 -13.41 7.28
C SER A 187 -1.27 -12.20 7.15
N THR A 188 -0.90 -11.63 8.30
CA THR A 188 0.11 -10.58 8.44
C THR A 188 1.51 -11.12 8.77
N ARG A 189 1.72 -12.45 8.73
CA ARG A 189 3.04 -13.02 9.02
C ARG A 189 4.10 -12.51 8.03
N GLY A 190 5.15 -11.92 8.58
CA GLY A 190 6.26 -11.33 7.84
C GLY A 190 5.98 -9.90 7.37
N ASN A 191 4.91 -9.27 7.84
CA ASN A 191 4.72 -7.84 7.81
C ASN A 191 5.26 -7.20 9.10
N TRP A 192 5.86 -6.02 8.98
CA TRP A 192 6.23 -5.20 10.12
C TRP A 192 4.98 -4.76 10.89
N PRO A 193 4.82 -5.14 12.17
CA PRO A 193 3.69 -4.66 12.97
C PRO A 193 3.89 -3.21 13.40
N LEU A 194 2.79 -2.47 13.55
CA LEU A 194 2.75 -1.16 14.19
C LEU A 194 1.89 -1.23 15.46
N VAL A 195 0.60 -1.55 15.32
CA VAL A 195 -0.29 -1.87 16.44
C VAL A 195 -0.91 -3.24 16.16
N PRO A 196 -0.39 -4.33 16.78
CA PRO A 196 -0.72 -5.69 16.36
C PRO A 196 -2.22 -6.04 16.32
N THR A 197 -3.05 -5.36 17.12
CA THR A 197 -4.51 -5.54 17.14
C THR A 197 -5.22 -4.95 15.91
N MET A 198 -4.59 -4.02 15.20
CA MET A 198 -5.20 -3.25 14.12
C MET A 198 -4.64 -3.56 12.74
N ASP A 199 -3.41 -4.08 12.68
CA ASP A 199 -2.66 -4.28 11.44
C ASP A 199 -3.31 -5.32 10.51
N VAL A 200 -3.52 -4.93 9.24
CA VAL A 200 -4.02 -5.81 8.18
C VAL A 200 -3.32 -5.57 6.85
N VAL A 201 -3.12 -6.64 6.07
CA VAL A 201 -2.71 -6.57 4.66
C VAL A 201 -3.80 -5.88 3.83
N VAL A 202 -3.40 -4.99 2.90
CA VAL A 202 -4.31 -4.30 2.00
C VAL A 202 -3.83 -4.40 0.55
N PRO A 203 -4.44 -5.24 -0.30
CA PRO A 203 -4.19 -5.18 -1.74
C PRO A 203 -4.67 -3.86 -2.35
N HIS A 204 -3.92 -3.33 -3.31
CA HIS A 204 -4.26 -2.18 -4.14
C HIS A 204 -4.32 -2.58 -5.61
N THR A 205 -5.45 -2.33 -6.26
CA THR A 205 -5.64 -2.61 -7.68
C THR A 205 -6.33 -1.44 -8.39
N ARG A 206 -6.25 -1.39 -9.72
CA ARG A 206 -6.95 -0.34 -10.50
C ARG A 206 -8.41 -0.66 -10.76
N THR A 207 -8.81 -1.93 -10.64
CA THR A 207 -10.17 -2.41 -10.84
C THR A 207 -10.54 -3.47 -9.80
N MET A 208 -11.84 -3.66 -9.56
CA MET A 208 -12.31 -4.75 -8.71
C MET A 208 -12.13 -6.13 -9.38
N GLU A 209 -12.00 -6.22 -10.70
CA GLU A 209 -11.68 -7.49 -11.37
C GLU A 209 -10.28 -7.98 -11.00
N ASP A 210 -9.29 -7.08 -11.06
CA ASP A 210 -7.92 -7.37 -10.62
C ASP A 210 -7.88 -7.72 -9.12
N MET A 211 -8.67 -7.01 -8.30
CA MET A 211 -8.79 -7.29 -6.86
C MET A 211 -9.24 -8.73 -6.62
N LEU A 212 -10.33 -9.15 -7.25
CA LEU A 212 -10.90 -10.48 -7.07
C LEU A 212 -9.95 -11.58 -7.58
N ALA A 213 -9.23 -11.34 -8.69
CA ALA A 213 -8.21 -12.26 -9.19
C ALA A 213 -7.02 -12.41 -8.22
N LEU A 214 -6.62 -11.31 -7.58
CA LEU A 214 -5.54 -11.31 -6.58
C LEU A 214 -5.95 -12.06 -5.30
N LEU A 215 -7.15 -11.80 -4.79
CA LEU A 215 -7.67 -12.44 -3.58
C LEU A 215 -7.80 -13.96 -3.73
N ASP A 216 -8.07 -14.45 -4.94
CA ASP A 216 -8.09 -15.89 -5.20
C ASP A 216 -6.75 -16.58 -4.85
N VAL A 217 -5.63 -15.84 -4.89
CA VAL A 217 -4.28 -16.32 -4.60
C VAL A 217 -3.84 -16.05 -3.15
N ILE A 218 -4.04 -14.84 -2.64
CA ILE A 218 -3.44 -14.39 -1.37
C ILE A 218 -4.25 -14.74 -0.12
N VAL A 219 -5.55 -15.06 -0.26
CA VAL A 219 -6.39 -15.47 0.87
C VAL A 219 -6.29 -16.99 1.04
N ALA A 220 -5.41 -17.49 1.89
CA ALA A 220 -5.28 -18.93 2.11
C ALA A 220 -4.86 -19.21 3.56
N ASP A 221 -5.11 -20.44 4.01
CA ASP A 221 -4.70 -20.86 5.35
C ASP A 221 -3.17 -20.78 5.48
N ASP A 222 -2.73 -20.12 6.55
CA ASP A 222 -1.34 -20.14 6.98
C ASP A 222 -1.22 -21.00 8.23
N ILE A 223 -0.56 -22.15 8.11
CA ILE A 223 -0.38 -23.07 9.25
C ILE A 223 0.64 -22.55 10.27
N VAL A 224 1.46 -21.56 9.89
CA VAL A 224 2.41 -20.90 10.80
C VAL A 224 1.75 -19.64 11.33
N THR A 225 1.48 -19.58 12.63
CA THR A 225 0.79 -18.44 13.25
C THR A 225 1.74 -17.38 13.78
N ARG A 226 2.99 -17.72 14.13
CA ARG A 226 3.97 -16.78 14.67
C ARG A 226 4.14 -15.54 13.77
N GLY A 227 4.03 -14.36 14.36
CA GLY A 227 4.09 -13.08 13.64
C GLY A 227 2.73 -12.57 13.14
N ASP A 228 1.63 -13.22 13.50
CA ASP A 228 0.27 -12.80 13.18
C ASP A 228 -0.56 -12.77 14.46
N PHE A 229 -0.75 -11.58 15.03
CA PHE A 229 -1.32 -11.38 16.37
C PHE A 229 -2.66 -12.10 16.56
N TRP A 230 -3.61 -11.88 15.65
CA TRP A 230 -4.97 -12.42 15.77
C TRP A 230 -4.99 -13.96 15.74
N ARG A 231 -4.02 -14.58 15.07
CA ARG A 231 -3.89 -16.05 15.01
C ARG A 231 -3.03 -16.65 16.12
N VAL A 232 -2.24 -15.86 16.86
CA VAL A 232 -1.45 -16.37 18.01
C VAL A 232 -2.12 -16.14 19.36
N GLN A 233 -2.91 -15.07 19.50
CA GLN A 233 -3.54 -14.76 20.79
C GLN A 233 -4.50 -15.90 21.22
N PRO A 234 -4.56 -16.25 22.53
CA PRO A 234 -5.30 -17.43 22.98
C PRO A 234 -6.75 -17.14 23.40
N TRP A 235 -7.20 -15.88 23.36
CA TRP A 235 -8.43 -15.45 24.05
C TRP A 235 -9.68 -15.47 23.17
N ILE A 236 -9.52 -15.26 21.86
CA ILE A 236 -10.60 -15.18 20.88
C ILE A 236 -10.33 -16.16 19.72
N PRO A 237 -11.23 -17.11 19.43
CA PRO A 237 -11.06 -17.98 18.26
C PRO A 237 -11.11 -17.15 16.97
N THR A 238 -10.07 -17.28 16.15
CA THR A 238 -10.03 -16.68 14.80
C THR A 238 -10.24 -17.78 13.76
N PRO A 239 -11.30 -17.72 12.94
CA PRO A 239 -11.55 -18.73 11.92
C PRO A 239 -10.41 -18.77 10.88
N PRO A 240 -10.09 -19.95 10.32
CA PRO A 240 -9.13 -20.05 9.24
C PRO A 240 -9.65 -19.34 7.97
N SER A 241 -8.74 -18.81 7.16
CA SER A 241 -9.06 -18.10 5.92
C SER A 241 -9.96 -18.91 4.98
N SER A 242 -9.79 -20.25 4.94
CA SER A 242 -10.59 -21.17 4.13
C SER A 242 -12.07 -21.23 4.51
N GLU A 243 -12.43 -20.93 5.75
CA GLU A 243 -13.82 -20.82 6.21
C GLU A 243 -14.44 -19.44 5.91
N LEU A 244 -13.60 -18.41 5.74
CA LEU A 244 -14.02 -17.02 5.55
C LEU A 244 -14.12 -16.62 4.07
N ARG A 245 -13.40 -17.29 3.18
CA ARG A 245 -13.37 -16.99 1.75
C ARG A 245 -14.45 -17.75 0.95
N PRO A 246 -14.93 -17.20 -0.18
CA PRO A 246 -15.73 -17.98 -1.12
C PRO A 246 -14.83 -19.00 -1.86
N GLU A 247 -15.47 -19.96 -2.54
CA GLU A 247 -14.78 -20.92 -3.41
C GLU A 247 -13.96 -20.20 -4.51
N SER A 248 -14.50 -19.10 -5.05
CA SER A 248 -13.77 -18.21 -5.95
C SER A 248 -14.22 -16.77 -5.79
N TYR A 249 -13.26 -15.87 -5.57
CA TYR A 249 -13.50 -14.43 -5.58
C TYR A 249 -13.88 -13.94 -6.98
N ALA A 250 -13.28 -14.48 -8.05
CA ALA A 250 -13.64 -14.10 -9.41
C ALA A 250 -15.14 -14.34 -9.74
N ALA A 251 -15.82 -15.25 -9.03
CA ALA A 251 -17.25 -15.47 -9.20
C ALA A 251 -18.11 -14.29 -8.72
N LEU A 252 -17.58 -13.44 -7.82
CA LEU A 252 -18.28 -12.25 -7.29
C LEU A 252 -18.42 -11.12 -8.31
N ALA A 253 -17.70 -11.18 -9.43
CA ALA A 253 -17.74 -10.17 -10.50
C ALA A 253 -19.03 -10.20 -11.35
N LYS A 254 -20.02 -11.02 -11.00
CA LYS A 254 -21.22 -11.25 -11.82
C LYS A 254 -22.50 -10.76 -11.12
N GLY A 255 -23.48 -10.37 -11.93
CA GLY A 255 -24.80 -9.97 -11.45
C GLY A 255 -24.85 -8.58 -10.82
N ASN A 256 -25.96 -8.31 -10.14
CA ASN A 256 -26.20 -7.07 -9.41
C ASN A 256 -26.61 -7.39 -7.95
N PRO A 257 -25.64 -7.74 -7.08
CA PRO A 257 -25.89 -8.04 -5.67
C PRO A 257 -26.41 -6.82 -4.89
N LEU A 258 -26.30 -5.61 -5.45
CA LEU A 258 -26.81 -4.36 -4.88
C LEU A 258 -28.32 -4.16 -5.05
N SER A 259 -28.99 -4.95 -5.91
CA SER A 259 -30.42 -4.80 -6.13
C SER A 259 -31.24 -5.11 -4.87
N GLY A 260 -32.07 -4.15 -4.45
CA GLY A 260 -32.91 -4.27 -3.26
C GLY A 260 -32.17 -4.10 -1.94
N LYS A 261 -30.90 -3.68 -1.98
CA LYS A 261 -30.09 -3.42 -0.78
C LYS A 261 -30.41 -2.07 -0.17
N ARG A 262 -30.30 -1.98 1.15
CA ARG A 262 -30.47 -0.74 1.91
C ARG A 262 -29.12 -0.35 2.51
N ILE A 263 -28.57 0.77 2.07
CA ILE A 263 -27.20 1.18 2.41
C ILE A 263 -27.23 2.52 3.11
N ALA A 264 -26.55 2.60 4.26
CA ALA A 264 -26.45 3.84 5.03
C ALA A 264 -25.34 4.77 4.52
N ILE A 265 -25.58 6.07 4.61
CA ILE A 265 -24.57 7.13 4.49
C ILE A 265 -24.55 7.94 5.81
N PRO A 266 -23.45 7.92 6.58
CA PRO A 266 -23.32 8.75 7.76
C PRO A 266 -23.37 10.24 7.42
N ARG A 267 -24.29 10.97 8.05
CA ARG A 267 -24.47 12.42 7.82
C ARG A 267 -23.19 13.24 8.06
N MET A 268 -22.36 12.81 9.00
CA MET A 268 -21.08 13.45 9.34
C MET A 268 -20.06 13.51 8.20
N TYR A 269 -20.18 12.67 7.17
CA TYR A 269 -19.20 12.64 6.06
C TYR A 269 -19.67 13.37 4.81
N VAL A 270 -20.86 13.98 4.84
CA VAL A 270 -21.49 14.64 3.68
C VAL A 270 -22.06 16.02 4.03
N ASN A 271 -21.49 16.68 5.04
CA ASN A 271 -21.90 18.01 5.54
C ASN A 271 -23.38 18.07 5.97
N ALA A 272 -23.93 16.95 6.43
CA ALA A 272 -25.31 16.86 6.91
C ALA A 272 -25.40 16.73 8.45
N ASP A 273 -24.28 16.94 9.16
CA ASP A 273 -24.18 16.92 10.62
C ASP A 273 -23.15 17.96 11.08
N SER A 274 -23.65 19.08 11.62
CA SER A 274 -22.81 20.22 12.08
C SER A 274 -22.86 20.43 13.60
N GLU A 275 -23.58 19.59 14.34
CA GLU A 275 -23.82 19.77 15.78
C GLU A 275 -22.91 18.89 16.65
N THR A 276 -21.95 18.19 16.03
CA THR A 276 -20.99 17.32 16.72
C THR A 276 -19.73 18.06 17.15
N VAL A 277 -19.05 17.53 18.17
CA VAL A 277 -17.69 17.95 18.54
C VAL A 277 -16.75 17.60 17.39
N ASP A 278 -15.92 18.58 17.01
CA ASP A 278 -14.93 18.44 15.94
C ASP A 278 -15.58 17.95 14.61
N PRO A 279 -16.48 18.78 14.03
CA PRO A 279 -17.23 18.41 12.84
C PRO A 279 -16.30 18.29 11.63
N ILE A 280 -16.66 17.39 10.71
CA ILE A 280 -15.91 17.16 9.48
C ILE A 280 -16.43 18.10 8.39
N GLU A 281 -15.51 18.86 7.79
CA GLU A 281 -15.79 19.73 6.65
C GLU A 281 -15.41 19.01 5.34
N THR A 282 -16.38 18.32 4.73
CA THR A 282 -16.17 17.68 3.43
C THR A 282 -16.13 18.72 2.32
N ARG A 283 -15.08 18.66 1.47
CA ARG A 283 -14.91 19.55 0.32
C ARG A 283 -16.14 19.49 -0.60
N GLU A 284 -16.57 20.64 -1.12
CA GLU A 284 -17.75 20.71 -2.00
C GLU A 284 -17.67 19.75 -3.20
N SER A 285 -16.52 19.68 -3.88
CA SER A 285 -16.32 18.78 -5.01
C SER A 285 -16.26 17.29 -4.63
N VAL A 286 -16.00 16.95 -3.37
CA VAL A 286 -16.18 15.59 -2.83
C VAL A 286 -17.66 15.29 -2.62
N VAL A 287 -18.43 16.25 -2.09
CA VAL A 287 -19.88 16.12 -1.97
C VAL A 287 -20.54 15.96 -3.35
N GLU A 288 -20.06 16.68 -4.37
CA GLU A 288 -20.52 16.48 -5.75
C GLU A 288 -20.30 15.04 -6.24
N ARG A 289 -19.09 14.48 -6.05
CA ARG A 289 -18.80 13.08 -6.43
C ARG A 289 -19.64 12.08 -5.63
N TRP A 290 -19.95 12.38 -4.37
CA TRP A 290 -20.90 11.59 -3.60
C TRP A 290 -22.30 11.59 -4.24
N GLN A 291 -22.80 12.74 -4.72
CA GLN A 291 -24.11 12.78 -5.39
C GLN A 291 -24.11 11.92 -6.67
N ASP A 292 -23.03 11.95 -7.46
CA ASP A 292 -22.86 11.11 -8.66
C ASP A 292 -22.86 9.61 -8.31
N ALA A 293 -22.17 9.24 -7.22
CA ALA A 293 -22.13 7.89 -6.69
C ALA A 293 -23.51 7.42 -6.18
N LYS A 294 -24.23 8.28 -5.45
CA LYS A 294 -25.59 8.01 -4.96
C LYS A 294 -26.54 7.69 -6.12
N VAL A 295 -26.53 8.48 -7.19
CA VAL A 295 -27.34 8.21 -8.40
C VAL A 295 -27.00 6.84 -9.00
N THR A 296 -25.73 6.44 -8.97
CA THR A 296 -25.30 5.13 -9.45
C THR A 296 -25.81 4.00 -8.55
N LEU A 297 -25.72 4.15 -7.23
CA LEU A 297 -26.27 3.19 -6.27
C LEU A 297 -27.79 3.02 -6.45
N GLU A 298 -28.54 4.12 -6.55
CA GLU A 298 -29.99 4.10 -6.76
C GLU A 298 -30.37 3.44 -8.09
N ARG A 299 -29.61 3.68 -9.16
CA ARG A 299 -29.77 2.99 -10.45
C ARG A 299 -29.53 1.48 -10.35
N LEU A 300 -28.63 1.04 -9.48
CA LEU A 300 -28.40 -0.37 -9.18
C LEU A 300 -29.49 -0.97 -8.28
N GLY A 301 -30.48 -0.18 -7.85
CA GLY A 301 -31.61 -0.61 -7.04
C GLY A 301 -31.32 -0.56 -5.54
N VAL A 302 -30.34 0.23 -5.10
CA VAL A 302 -30.05 0.49 -3.69
C VAL A 302 -30.99 1.56 -3.15
N GLU A 303 -31.53 1.35 -1.95
CA GLU A 303 -32.11 2.41 -1.14
C GLU A 303 -31.02 3.03 -0.25
N VAL A 304 -30.60 4.25 -0.59
CA VAL A 304 -29.60 5.00 0.19
C VAL A 304 -30.29 5.78 1.30
N VAL A 305 -29.85 5.59 2.54
CA VAL A 305 -30.45 6.23 3.73
C VAL A 305 -29.42 7.03 4.53
N GLU A 306 -29.73 8.28 4.84
CA GLU A 306 -28.89 9.11 5.70
C GLU A 306 -29.09 8.74 7.16
N THR A 307 -28.01 8.40 7.85
CA THR A 307 -28.05 7.91 9.23
C THR A 307 -27.06 8.63 10.14
N ASP A 308 -27.17 8.40 11.44
CA ASP A 308 -26.02 8.55 12.33
C ASP A 308 -24.98 7.45 12.06
N PHE A 309 -23.88 7.44 12.82
CA PHE A 309 -22.93 6.34 12.77
C PHE A 309 -22.39 6.05 14.18
N PRO A 310 -23.17 5.32 15.00
CA PRO A 310 -22.91 5.19 16.44
C PRO A 310 -21.55 4.58 16.75
N VAL A 311 -21.03 3.72 15.89
CA VAL A 311 -19.69 3.15 16.06
C VAL A 311 -18.60 4.22 16.09
N VAL A 312 -18.75 5.33 15.35
CA VAL A 312 -17.82 6.46 15.39
C VAL A 312 -18.22 7.48 16.45
N THR A 313 -19.50 7.89 16.48
CA THR A 313 -19.92 8.97 17.38
C THR A 313 -19.79 8.62 18.86
N ARG A 314 -19.98 7.35 19.23
CA ARG A 314 -19.76 6.88 20.62
C ARG A 314 -18.29 6.71 20.91
N TYR A 315 -17.52 6.14 19.99
CA TYR A 315 -16.10 5.89 20.17
C TYR A 315 -15.32 7.19 20.43
N GLU A 316 -15.64 8.25 19.69
CA GLU A 316 -14.97 9.56 19.74
C GLU A 316 -15.73 10.61 20.55
N ASP A 317 -16.67 10.22 21.43
CA ASP A 317 -17.43 11.16 22.28
C ASP A 317 -18.02 12.36 21.51
N LYS A 318 -18.44 12.18 20.26
CA LYS A 318 -18.82 13.29 19.34
C LYS A 318 -20.04 14.10 19.81
N GLN A 319 -20.75 13.66 20.84
CA GLN A 319 -21.84 14.41 21.48
C GLN A 319 -21.40 15.27 22.67
N GLY A 320 -20.11 15.29 23.02
CA GLY A 320 -19.54 16.14 24.08
C GLY A 320 -19.63 15.57 25.50
N GLU A 321 -20.33 14.46 25.69
CA GLU A 321 -20.40 13.73 26.97
C GLU A 321 -19.65 12.39 26.86
N PRO A 322 -18.92 11.95 27.90
CA PRO A 322 -18.21 10.68 27.89
C PRO A 322 -19.13 9.48 27.60
N ASN A 323 -18.94 8.84 26.46
CA ASN A 323 -19.68 7.68 25.95
C ASN A 323 -18.77 6.70 25.16
N ASN A 324 -17.45 6.90 25.23
CA ASN A 324 -16.45 6.02 24.66
C ASN A 324 -16.43 4.65 25.33
N LEU A 325 -15.59 3.76 24.80
CA LEU A 325 -15.54 2.37 25.22
C LEU A 325 -15.18 2.20 26.71
N VAL A 326 -14.31 3.05 27.25
CA VAL A 326 -13.94 3.04 28.67
C VAL A 326 -15.11 3.55 29.52
N ALA A 327 -15.72 4.68 29.14
CA ALA A 327 -16.85 5.25 29.86
C ALA A 327 -18.05 4.29 29.96
N ARG A 328 -18.21 3.42 28.95
CA ARG A 328 -19.24 2.37 28.90
C ARG A 328 -18.85 1.05 29.56
N GLY A 329 -17.64 0.96 30.12
CA GLY A 329 -17.11 -0.26 30.74
C GLY A 329 -16.88 -1.40 29.76
N LEU A 330 -16.69 -1.10 28.48
CA LEU A 330 -16.32 -2.09 27.45
C LEU A 330 -14.82 -2.31 27.40
N LEU A 331 -14.00 -1.30 27.72
CA LEU A 331 -12.55 -1.42 27.81
C LEU A 331 -12.05 -1.03 29.20
N PRO A 332 -11.03 -1.72 29.73
CA PRO A 332 -10.22 -1.24 30.84
C PRO A 332 -9.63 0.14 30.54
N ALA A 333 -9.49 0.98 31.57
CA ALA A 333 -8.99 2.34 31.40
C ALA A 333 -7.51 2.39 30.95
N ASP A 334 -6.73 1.38 31.31
CA ASP A 334 -5.31 1.18 31.00
C ASP A 334 -5.06 0.35 29.72
N TYR A 335 -6.11 -0.13 29.06
CA TYR A 335 -5.97 -1.00 27.88
C TYR A 335 -5.17 -0.34 26.76
N ALA A 336 -5.46 0.94 26.47
CA ALA A 336 -4.81 1.65 25.37
C ALA A 336 -3.30 1.81 25.62
N ASP A 337 -2.90 2.04 26.86
CA ASP A 337 -1.49 2.16 27.25
C ASP A 337 -0.76 0.85 26.95
N HIS A 338 -1.35 -0.29 27.33
CA HIS A 338 -0.78 -1.62 27.09
C HIS A 338 -0.81 -2.08 25.63
N GLU A 339 -1.86 -1.70 24.89
CA GLU A 339 -1.97 -1.98 23.46
C GLU A 339 -0.91 -1.21 22.66
N LEU A 340 -0.68 0.05 23.00
CA LEU A 340 0.25 0.91 22.28
C LEU A 340 1.69 0.69 22.70
N HIS A 341 1.94 0.30 23.95
CA HIS A 341 3.29 0.18 24.48
C HIS A 341 3.78 -1.27 24.52
N GLU A 342 3.45 -2.05 25.56
CA GLU A 342 3.99 -3.40 25.75
C GLU A 342 3.67 -4.34 24.58
N LEU A 343 2.45 -4.27 24.02
CA LEU A 343 2.05 -5.12 22.91
C LEU A 343 2.79 -4.76 21.61
N SER A 344 2.99 -3.48 21.32
CA SER A 344 3.77 -3.02 20.17
C SER A 344 5.25 -3.42 20.30
N MET A 345 5.85 -3.25 21.49
CA MET A 345 7.21 -3.70 21.79
C MET A 345 7.37 -5.21 21.58
N TRP A 346 6.41 -6.00 22.09
CA TRP A 346 6.35 -7.44 21.86
C TRP A 346 6.31 -7.76 20.36
N GLY A 347 5.43 -7.09 19.60
CA GLY A 347 5.27 -7.30 18.17
C GLY A 347 6.55 -7.03 17.38
N TRP A 348 7.23 -5.91 17.67
CA TRP A 348 8.49 -5.56 17.01
C TRP A 348 9.61 -6.54 17.32
N ASN A 349 9.75 -6.93 18.59
CA ASN A 349 10.76 -7.90 18.98
C ASN A 349 10.48 -9.29 18.38
N GLU A 350 9.22 -9.73 18.37
CA GLU A 350 8.84 -10.99 17.72
C GLU A 350 9.10 -10.95 16.21
N PHE A 351 8.84 -9.83 15.54
CA PHE A 351 9.15 -9.67 14.12
C PHE A 351 10.67 -9.82 13.86
N LEU A 352 11.51 -9.10 14.61
CA LEU A 352 12.96 -9.16 14.47
C LEU A 352 13.51 -10.56 14.77
N ALA A 353 13.00 -11.19 15.83
CA ALA A 353 13.40 -12.53 16.23
C ALA A 353 12.93 -13.60 15.24
N ALA A 354 11.75 -13.43 14.64
CA ALA A 354 11.23 -14.33 13.60
C ALA A 354 11.94 -14.14 12.26
N ASN A 355 12.35 -12.91 11.91
CA ASN A 355 13.19 -12.66 10.74
C ASN A 355 14.57 -13.32 10.92
N GLY A 356 15.20 -13.13 12.08
CA GLY A 356 16.45 -13.78 12.41
C GLY A 356 17.66 -13.30 11.58
N ASP A 357 17.68 -12.02 11.17
CA ASP A 357 18.88 -11.43 10.56
C ASP A 357 20.05 -11.51 11.56
N PRO A 358 21.19 -12.10 11.19
CA PRO A 358 22.33 -12.20 12.10
C PRO A 358 22.82 -10.86 12.65
N LYS A 359 22.61 -9.76 11.91
CA LYS A 359 23.06 -8.40 12.26
C LYS A 359 22.11 -7.65 13.19
N LEU A 360 20.81 -7.96 13.17
CA LEU A 360 19.80 -7.30 13.99
C LEU A 360 18.60 -8.23 14.21
N ARG A 361 18.46 -8.74 15.43
CA ARG A 361 17.49 -9.82 15.75
C ARG A 361 16.58 -9.54 16.93
N ALA A 362 16.81 -8.45 17.65
CA ALA A 362 16.06 -8.11 18.85
C ALA A 362 15.89 -6.60 18.94
N LEU A 363 14.80 -6.17 19.57
CA LEU A 363 14.47 -4.75 19.72
C LEU A 363 15.54 -3.99 20.51
N VAL A 364 16.15 -4.63 21.51
CA VAL A 364 17.21 -4.04 22.35
C VAL A 364 18.47 -3.67 21.59
N ASP A 365 18.69 -4.24 20.40
CA ASP A 365 19.86 -3.99 19.56
C ASP A 365 19.65 -2.84 18.56
N VAL A 366 18.44 -2.26 18.50
CA VAL A 366 18.08 -1.17 17.58
C VAL A 366 18.67 0.16 18.07
N ASP A 367 19.09 1.00 17.13
CA ASP A 367 19.50 2.39 17.40
C ASP A 367 18.24 3.27 17.47
N GLU A 368 17.81 3.60 18.70
CA GLU A 368 16.54 4.27 18.97
C GLU A 368 16.39 5.64 18.32
N ASP A 369 17.50 6.40 18.24
CA ASP A 369 17.52 7.76 17.70
C ASP A 369 17.28 7.78 16.16
N LYS A 370 17.41 6.62 15.52
CA LYS A 370 17.22 6.44 14.07
C LYS A 370 15.87 5.85 13.69
N ILE A 371 15.01 5.50 14.66
CA ILE A 371 13.74 4.82 14.36
C ILE A 371 12.84 5.75 13.53
N PHE A 372 12.61 6.97 14.00
CA PHE A 372 11.79 7.96 13.29
C PHE A 372 12.32 9.38 13.49
N PRO A 373 13.52 9.69 12.97
CA PRO A 373 14.05 11.05 13.04
C PRO A 373 13.22 12.01 12.18
N GLN A 374 12.97 13.20 12.69
CA GLN A 374 12.27 14.25 11.95
C GLN A 374 13.20 14.87 10.89
N PRO A 375 12.75 15.04 9.64
CA PRO A 375 13.52 15.73 8.60
C PRO A 375 13.80 17.19 8.97
N SER A 376 14.91 17.72 8.47
CA SER A 376 15.30 19.11 8.72
C SER A 376 14.28 20.09 8.12
N GLY A 377 13.73 20.96 8.98
CA GLY A 377 12.77 22.00 8.56
C GLY A 377 11.32 21.53 8.46
N ALA A 378 11.02 20.28 8.79
CA ALA A 378 9.63 19.82 8.94
C ALA A 378 8.94 20.54 10.11
N LEU A 379 7.65 20.83 9.94
CA LEU A 379 6.77 21.24 11.03
C LEU A 379 6.53 20.09 12.00
N GLU A 380 6.13 20.43 13.22
CA GLU A 380 5.70 19.45 14.22
C GLU A 380 4.37 18.81 13.82
N ASP A 381 4.28 17.49 13.98
CA ASP A 381 3.08 16.73 13.70
C ASP A 381 1.98 17.04 14.74
N GLN A 382 0.71 17.05 14.32
CA GLN A 382 -0.41 17.55 15.13
C GLN A 382 -1.36 16.43 15.58
N TYR A 383 -0.85 15.30 16.04
CA TYR A 383 -1.70 14.16 16.41
C TYR A 383 -2.59 14.40 17.64
N GLY A 384 -2.28 15.38 18.49
CA GLY A 384 -3.06 15.72 19.68
C GLY A 384 -4.29 16.61 19.46
N ILE A 385 -4.59 17.05 18.23
CA ILE A 385 -5.66 18.03 17.97
C ILE A 385 -7.07 17.42 17.89
N HIS A 386 -7.17 16.12 17.65
CA HIS A 386 -8.44 15.39 17.55
C HIS A 386 -8.60 14.45 18.74
N GLN A 387 -9.84 14.07 19.07
CA GLN A 387 -10.16 13.13 20.17
C GLN A 387 -9.79 11.67 19.83
N SER A 388 -8.60 11.44 19.28
CA SER A 388 -7.99 10.13 19.20
C SER A 388 -7.07 9.95 20.41
N ARG A 389 -7.37 8.98 21.28
CA ARG A 389 -6.49 8.51 22.37
C ARG A 389 -5.22 7.79 21.87
N PHE A 390 -4.63 8.28 20.78
CA PHE A 390 -3.53 7.66 20.07
C PHE A 390 -2.54 8.74 19.59
N SER A 391 -2.26 9.73 20.43
CA SER A 391 -1.25 10.74 20.09
C SER A 391 0.14 10.10 20.24
N PRO A 392 1.09 10.26 19.30
CA PRO A 392 2.53 10.00 19.54
C PRO A 392 3.14 10.70 20.77
N GLU A 393 2.44 11.66 21.38
CA GLU A 393 2.80 12.19 22.71
C GLU A 393 2.51 11.19 23.85
N ASP A 394 1.63 10.21 23.62
CA ASP A 394 1.28 9.14 24.56
C ASP A 394 2.35 8.04 24.56
N VAL A 395 3.01 7.78 23.43
CA VAL A 395 4.10 6.79 23.27
C VAL A 395 5.07 7.19 22.15
N THR A 396 6.35 7.41 22.49
CA THR A 396 7.40 7.72 21.51
C THR A 396 8.11 6.44 21.06
N LEU A 397 8.37 6.25 19.75
CA LEU A 397 8.93 4.98 19.26
C LEU A 397 10.34 4.68 19.79
N ASP A 398 11.11 5.71 20.18
CA ASP A 398 12.41 5.53 20.82
C ASP A 398 12.30 4.96 22.24
N SER A 399 11.18 5.20 22.94
CA SER A 399 10.95 4.60 24.27
C SER A 399 10.89 3.07 24.22
N TYR A 400 10.36 2.47 23.15
CA TYR A 400 10.30 1.01 23.00
C TYR A 400 11.65 0.32 23.22
N VAL A 401 12.72 0.89 22.68
CA VAL A 401 14.06 0.32 22.80
C VAL A 401 14.62 0.56 24.20
N ARG A 402 14.42 1.75 24.77
CA ARG A 402 14.90 2.09 26.11
C ARG A 402 14.24 1.19 27.16
N ASP A 403 12.92 1.04 27.06
CA ASP A 403 12.12 0.28 28.02
C ASP A 403 12.35 -1.22 27.85
N ALA A 404 12.54 -1.71 26.61
CA ALA A 404 12.99 -3.08 26.39
C ALA A 404 14.36 -3.38 27.02
N ARG A 405 15.25 -2.39 27.10
CA ARG A 405 16.58 -2.53 27.75
C ARG A 405 16.50 -2.43 29.28
N SER A 406 15.65 -1.55 29.83
CA SER A 406 15.53 -1.36 31.29
C SER A 406 14.67 -2.42 31.94
N ASP A 407 13.49 -2.69 31.38
CA ASP A 407 12.41 -3.43 32.02
C ASP A 407 12.17 -4.80 31.35
N GLY A 408 12.74 -5.00 30.16
CA GLY A 408 12.54 -6.20 29.36
C GLY A 408 11.26 -6.12 28.52
N ILE A 409 10.90 -7.23 27.89
CA ILE A 409 9.71 -7.32 27.03
C ILE A 409 8.76 -8.32 27.66
N VAL A 410 7.57 -7.84 28.00
CA VAL A 410 6.50 -8.67 28.59
C VAL A 410 6.04 -9.68 27.54
N VAL A 411 5.86 -10.94 27.96
CA VAL A 411 5.32 -11.98 27.07
C VAL A 411 3.82 -11.76 26.86
N LEU A 412 3.33 -12.07 25.66
CA LEU A 412 1.95 -11.75 25.22
C LEU A 412 0.87 -12.06 26.26
N ASP A 413 0.89 -13.26 26.85
CA ASP A 413 -0.16 -13.74 27.76
C ASP A 413 -0.14 -13.05 29.13
N GLU A 414 0.92 -12.30 29.44
CA GLU A 414 1.12 -11.57 30.70
C GLU A 414 0.91 -10.05 30.55
N ILE A 415 0.70 -9.55 29.33
CA ILE A 415 0.42 -8.12 29.12
C ILE A 415 -0.95 -7.79 29.74
N PRO A 416 -1.03 -6.83 30.67
CA PRO A 416 -2.29 -6.53 31.36
C PRO A 416 -3.38 -6.06 30.40
N SER A 417 -4.63 -6.30 30.78
CA SER A 417 -5.84 -5.81 30.10
C SER A 417 -6.05 -6.25 28.64
N ILE A 418 -5.08 -6.87 27.94
CA ILE A 418 -5.23 -7.27 26.53
C ILE A 418 -6.39 -8.23 26.33
N ALA A 419 -6.45 -9.32 27.10
CA ALA A 419 -7.51 -10.33 26.98
C ALA A 419 -8.92 -9.75 27.16
N GLU A 420 -9.09 -8.86 28.14
CA GLU A 420 -10.36 -8.18 28.42
C GLU A 420 -10.69 -7.17 27.31
N GLY A 421 -9.70 -6.37 26.92
CA GLY A 421 -9.87 -5.35 25.90
C GLY A 421 -10.22 -5.93 24.54
N LEU A 422 -9.58 -7.02 24.08
CA LEU A 422 -9.97 -7.66 22.82
C LEU A 422 -11.44 -8.09 22.81
N ARG A 423 -11.95 -8.65 23.92
CA ARG A 423 -13.38 -9.00 24.04
C ARG A 423 -14.27 -7.75 24.02
N GLY A 424 -13.81 -6.69 24.67
CA GLY A 424 -14.43 -5.37 24.66
C GLY A 424 -14.57 -4.77 23.25
N LEU A 425 -13.52 -4.88 22.43
CA LEU A 425 -13.52 -4.41 21.05
C LEU A 425 -14.51 -5.19 20.18
N GLU A 426 -14.54 -6.52 20.30
CA GLU A 426 -15.50 -7.35 19.57
C GLU A 426 -16.95 -7.03 20.00
N GLU A 427 -17.19 -6.84 21.29
CA GLU A 427 -18.51 -6.46 21.81
C GLU A 427 -18.92 -5.04 21.37
N ALA A 428 -17.97 -4.11 21.30
CA ALA A 428 -18.21 -2.77 20.79
C ALA A 428 -18.63 -2.80 19.31
N ARG A 429 -17.92 -3.55 18.45
CA ARG A 429 -18.35 -3.77 17.05
C ARG A 429 -19.75 -4.37 16.99
N ARG A 430 -20.01 -5.40 17.80
CA ARG A 430 -21.30 -6.10 17.82
C ARG A 430 -22.46 -5.18 18.21
N ILE A 431 -22.27 -4.28 19.17
CA ILE A 431 -23.31 -3.35 19.63
C ILE A 431 -23.45 -2.15 18.68
N ASP A 432 -22.35 -1.48 18.39
CA ASP A 432 -22.40 -0.14 17.77
C ASP A 432 -22.42 -0.19 16.24
N LEU A 433 -22.07 -1.32 15.63
CA LEU A 433 -22.19 -1.53 14.19
C LEU A 433 -23.23 -2.59 13.87
N GLU A 434 -23.00 -3.85 14.27
CA GLU A 434 -23.78 -4.99 13.73
C GLU A 434 -25.24 -4.95 14.19
N ARG A 435 -25.49 -4.76 15.49
CA ARG A 435 -26.86 -4.60 16.02
C ARG A 435 -27.54 -3.35 15.45
N TRP A 436 -26.83 -2.23 15.35
CA TRP A 436 -27.38 -1.00 14.76
C TRP A 436 -27.77 -1.21 13.28
N MET A 437 -26.95 -1.94 12.52
CA MET A 437 -27.28 -2.31 11.14
C MET A 437 -28.52 -3.19 11.07
N ASP A 438 -28.68 -4.17 11.98
CA ASP A 438 -29.85 -5.04 12.02
C ASP A 438 -31.13 -4.26 12.38
N GLU A 439 -31.08 -3.41 13.41
CA GLU A 439 -32.19 -2.55 13.84
C GLU A 439 -32.68 -1.61 12.73
N ASN A 440 -31.75 -1.13 11.89
CA ASN A 440 -32.04 -0.25 10.76
C ASN A 440 -32.22 -0.99 9.42
N ARG A 441 -32.10 -2.33 9.42
CA ARG A 441 -32.18 -3.20 8.22
C ARG A 441 -31.20 -2.79 7.12
N LEU A 442 -29.95 -2.55 7.50
CA LEU A 442 -28.87 -2.12 6.61
C LEU A 442 -28.06 -3.32 6.12
N ASP A 443 -27.75 -3.35 4.82
CA ASP A 443 -26.85 -4.32 4.21
C ASP A 443 -25.39 -3.86 4.29
N ALA A 444 -25.13 -2.56 4.18
CA ALA A 444 -23.79 -1.97 4.26
C ALA A 444 -23.87 -0.48 4.67
N VAL A 445 -22.71 0.10 4.95
CA VAL A 445 -22.50 1.54 5.11
C VAL A 445 -21.57 2.02 3.99
N VAL A 446 -21.86 3.17 3.39
CA VAL A 446 -20.98 3.82 2.42
C VAL A 446 -20.67 5.25 2.81
N PHE A 447 -19.47 5.73 2.49
CA PHE A 447 -19.07 7.12 2.70
C PHE A 447 -17.87 7.50 1.83
N PRO A 448 -17.70 8.79 1.48
CA PRO A 448 -16.44 9.28 0.92
C PRO A 448 -15.26 8.83 1.79
N ALA A 449 -14.23 8.27 1.18
CA ALA A 449 -13.09 7.71 1.91
C ALA A 449 -12.31 8.79 2.69
N VAL A 450 -12.26 10.01 2.16
CA VAL A 450 -11.68 11.20 2.80
C VAL A 450 -12.63 12.39 2.59
N ALA A 451 -12.53 13.40 3.46
CA ALA A 451 -13.30 14.64 3.39
C ALA A 451 -12.65 15.67 2.44
N ASP A 452 -11.32 15.72 2.40
CA ASP A 452 -10.50 16.58 1.53
C ASP A 452 -9.10 15.94 1.33
N VAL A 453 -8.20 16.62 0.64
CA VAL A 453 -6.80 16.19 0.44
C VAL A 453 -5.84 17.30 0.88
N GLY A 454 -4.84 16.94 1.69
CA GLY A 454 -3.81 17.88 2.17
C GLY A 454 -2.93 18.41 1.03
N PRO A 455 -2.58 19.71 1.03
CA PRO A 455 -1.61 20.27 0.07
C PRO A 455 -0.22 19.64 0.23
N ALA A 456 0.52 19.53 -0.88
CA ALA A 456 1.81 18.84 -0.91
C ALA A 456 2.89 19.50 -0.04
N ASP A 457 2.80 20.80 0.25
CA ASP A 457 3.78 21.54 1.05
C ASP A 457 3.44 21.60 2.56
N MET A 458 2.43 20.85 3.02
CA MET A 458 1.95 20.94 4.40
C MET A 458 2.95 20.51 5.48
N ASP A 459 4.02 19.79 5.11
CA ASP A 459 5.13 19.48 6.00
C ASP A 459 6.01 20.69 6.35
N VAL A 460 5.91 21.80 5.60
CA VAL A 460 6.74 23.00 5.81
C VAL A 460 5.94 24.31 5.83
N ASN A 461 4.68 24.28 5.37
CA ASN A 461 3.81 25.45 5.29
C ASN A 461 2.67 25.36 6.35
N PRO A 462 2.67 26.24 7.37
CA PRO A 462 1.64 26.20 8.43
C PRO A 462 0.20 26.36 7.94
N ALA A 463 -0.05 27.11 6.87
CA ALA A 463 -1.40 27.28 6.33
C ALA A 463 -1.91 26.00 5.63
N SER A 464 -1.02 25.30 4.94
CA SER A 464 -1.29 23.99 4.35
C SER A 464 -1.44 22.91 5.43
N ALA A 465 -0.60 22.96 6.48
CA ALA A 465 -0.71 22.09 7.65
C ALA A 465 -2.10 22.19 8.30
N ALA A 466 -2.58 23.41 8.55
CA ALA A 466 -3.91 23.64 9.11
C ALA A 466 -5.05 23.05 8.26
N GLN A 467 -4.87 22.93 6.94
CA GLN A 467 -5.86 22.28 6.06
C GLN A 467 -5.76 20.75 6.10
N GLY A 468 -4.54 20.22 5.99
CA GLY A 468 -4.30 18.79 5.90
C GLY A 468 -4.47 18.04 7.23
N TRP A 469 -4.35 18.73 8.35
CA TRP A 469 -4.58 18.17 9.68
C TRP A 469 -6.05 18.20 10.13
N ARG A 470 -7.00 18.74 9.34
CA ARG A 470 -8.43 18.70 9.72
C ARG A 470 -8.99 17.28 9.79
N ASN A 471 -10.01 17.07 10.62
CA ASN A 471 -10.70 15.79 10.74
C ASN A 471 -11.28 15.38 9.38
N GLY A 472 -11.21 14.08 9.07
CA GLY A 472 -11.54 13.53 7.75
C GLY A 472 -10.51 13.78 6.63
N THR A 473 -9.48 14.61 6.86
CA THR A 473 -8.38 14.88 5.90
C THR A 473 -7.06 14.27 6.38
N TRP A 474 -6.74 14.41 7.67
CA TRP A 474 -5.49 13.92 8.28
C TRP A 474 -5.39 12.39 8.31
N VAL A 475 -6.55 11.74 8.43
CA VAL A 475 -6.80 10.29 8.45
C VAL A 475 -8.07 10.10 7.61
N ALA A 476 -8.21 8.94 6.96
CA ALA A 476 -9.46 8.64 6.24
C ALA A 476 -10.68 8.66 7.18
N ASN A 477 -11.86 8.95 6.61
CA ASN A 477 -13.11 8.94 7.37
C ASN A 477 -13.26 7.63 8.15
N GLY A 478 -13.66 7.77 9.42
CA GLY A 478 -13.72 6.71 10.42
C GLY A 478 -12.51 6.63 11.35
N ASN A 479 -11.47 7.45 11.15
CA ASN A 479 -10.29 7.56 12.00
C ASN A 479 -9.73 6.19 12.41
N VAL A 480 -9.52 5.94 13.71
CA VAL A 480 -8.99 4.69 14.27
C VAL A 480 -10.05 3.59 14.38
N VAL A 481 -11.33 3.99 14.44
CA VAL A 481 -12.48 3.13 14.77
C VAL A 481 -12.57 1.89 13.88
N ILE A 482 -12.42 2.09 12.57
CA ILE A 482 -12.61 1.04 11.58
C ILE A 482 -11.66 -0.14 11.84
N ARG A 483 -10.38 0.15 12.10
CA ARG A 483 -9.36 -0.88 12.29
C ARG A 483 -9.33 -1.41 13.71
N HIS A 484 -9.46 -0.54 14.70
CA HIS A 484 -9.49 -0.96 16.11
C HIS A 484 -10.63 -1.94 16.39
N LEU A 485 -11.77 -1.79 15.71
CA LEU A 485 -12.91 -2.70 15.84
C LEU A 485 -12.94 -3.83 14.80
N GLY A 486 -11.97 -3.91 13.88
CA GLY A 486 -11.89 -5.00 12.90
C GLY A 486 -13.02 -4.98 11.85
N ILE A 487 -13.47 -3.79 11.44
CA ILE A 487 -14.60 -3.58 10.52
C ILE A 487 -14.12 -3.69 9.06
N PRO A 488 -14.47 -4.74 8.30
CA PRO A 488 -13.98 -4.89 6.93
C PRO A 488 -14.47 -3.75 6.02
N THR A 489 -13.62 -3.34 5.09
CA THR A 489 -14.00 -2.32 4.10
C THR A 489 -13.50 -2.64 2.70
N VAL A 490 -14.20 -2.14 1.69
CA VAL A 490 -13.74 -2.08 0.31
C VAL A 490 -13.87 -0.64 -0.20
N THR A 491 -12.77 -0.04 -0.60
CA THR A 491 -12.76 1.29 -1.24
C THR A 491 -12.70 1.12 -2.74
N VAL A 492 -13.49 1.87 -3.49
CA VAL A 492 -13.48 1.94 -4.95
C VAL A 492 -13.47 3.40 -5.41
N PRO A 493 -12.99 3.71 -6.63
CA PRO A 493 -12.95 5.09 -7.12
C PRO A 493 -14.35 5.71 -7.20
N MET A 494 -14.54 6.89 -6.60
CA MET A 494 -15.79 7.67 -6.67
C MET A 494 -15.75 8.75 -7.77
N GLY A 495 -14.56 9.07 -8.27
CA GLY A 495 -14.33 10.10 -9.27
C GLY A 495 -13.26 11.09 -8.85
N ASN A 496 -12.98 12.07 -9.72
CA ASN A 496 -12.03 13.14 -9.43
C ASN A 496 -12.77 14.41 -9.00
N MET A 497 -12.20 15.11 -8.02
CA MET A 497 -12.63 16.43 -7.58
C MET A 497 -12.51 17.42 -8.75
N SER A 498 -13.60 18.11 -9.06
CA SER A 498 -13.77 18.95 -10.26
C SER A 498 -12.86 20.19 -10.27
N ASP A 499 -12.44 20.63 -9.09
CA ASP A 499 -11.68 21.86 -8.87
C ASP A 499 -10.17 21.65 -8.75
N ILE A 500 -9.72 20.53 -8.16
CA ILE A 500 -8.30 20.23 -7.95
C ILE A 500 -7.78 19.01 -8.72
N GLY A 501 -8.66 18.26 -9.41
CA GLY A 501 -8.30 17.11 -10.24
C GLY A 501 -7.83 15.88 -9.46
N MET A 502 -7.77 15.93 -8.13
CA MET A 502 -7.41 14.79 -7.29
C MET A 502 -8.55 13.76 -7.23
N PRO A 503 -8.26 12.45 -7.22
CA PRO A 503 -9.26 11.42 -6.98
C PRO A 503 -9.80 11.42 -5.55
N VAL A 504 -11.01 10.87 -5.38
CA VAL A 504 -11.58 10.50 -4.09
C VAL A 504 -12.26 9.13 -4.21
N GLY A 505 -12.12 8.30 -3.18
CA GLY A 505 -12.74 6.97 -3.10
C GLY A 505 -14.11 6.97 -2.42
N LEU A 506 -14.92 5.95 -2.71
CA LEU A 506 -16.12 5.57 -1.96
C LEU A 506 -15.78 4.31 -1.17
N THR A 507 -15.93 4.36 0.16
CA THR A 507 -15.68 3.21 1.03
C THR A 507 -16.99 2.51 1.35
N PHE A 508 -17.08 1.22 1.08
CA PHE A 508 -18.08 0.30 1.59
C PHE A 508 -17.55 -0.32 2.88
N ALA A 509 -18.31 -0.27 3.97
CA ALA A 509 -18.02 -0.92 5.24
C ALA A 509 -19.21 -1.80 5.66
N GLY A 510 -18.96 -2.86 6.42
CA GLY A 510 -19.99 -3.81 6.82
C GLY A 510 -19.65 -4.59 8.07
N ARG A 511 -20.47 -5.61 8.35
CA ARG A 511 -20.35 -6.47 9.52
C ARG A 511 -19.01 -7.21 9.52
N GLY A 512 -18.52 -7.58 10.70
CA GLY A 512 -17.36 -8.48 10.80
C GLY A 512 -17.63 -9.77 10.02
N TYR A 513 -16.64 -10.19 9.23
CA TYR A 513 -16.67 -11.40 8.40
C TYR A 513 -17.71 -11.41 7.25
N ASP A 514 -18.30 -10.26 6.91
CA ASP A 514 -19.22 -10.10 5.76
C ASP A 514 -18.50 -9.65 4.47
N ASP A 515 -17.19 -9.89 4.41
CA ASP A 515 -16.26 -9.44 3.39
C ASP A 515 -16.69 -9.83 1.97
N THR A 516 -17.22 -11.05 1.80
CA THR A 516 -17.68 -11.56 0.49
C THR A 516 -18.81 -10.70 -0.09
N ASN A 517 -19.78 -10.30 0.75
CA ASN A 517 -20.86 -9.43 0.31
C ASN A 517 -20.33 -8.04 -0.03
N LEU A 518 -19.48 -7.46 0.81
CA LEU A 518 -18.85 -6.16 0.55
C LEU A 518 -18.07 -6.13 -0.76
N LEU A 519 -17.23 -7.13 -1.02
CA LEU A 519 -16.48 -7.27 -2.27
C LEU A 519 -17.43 -7.39 -3.47
N SER A 520 -18.55 -8.11 -3.34
CA SER A 520 -19.54 -8.21 -4.40
C SER A 520 -20.26 -6.88 -4.68
N PHE A 521 -20.57 -6.11 -3.64
CA PHE A 521 -21.20 -4.79 -3.74
C PHE A 521 -20.26 -3.79 -4.41
N ALA A 522 -19.03 -3.70 -3.92
CA ALA A 522 -18.00 -2.84 -4.49
C ALA A 522 -17.71 -3.20 -5.96
N SER A 523 -17.62 -4.49 -6.28
CA SER A 523 -17.43 -4.95 -7.66
C SER A 523 -18.60 -4.56 -8.57
N ALA A 524 -19.84 -4.63 -8.10
CA ALA A 524 -21.01 -4.20 -8.85
C ALA A 524 -21.05 -2.68 -9.07
N PHE A 525 -20.66 -1.90 -8.07
CA PHE A 525 -20.53 -0.45 -8.19
C PHE A 525 -19.42 -0.05 -9.17
N ASP A 526 -18.21 -0.62 -9.03
CA ASP A 526 -17.04 -0.35 -9.89
C ASP A 526 -17.35 -0.59 -11.37
N ARG A 527 -18.08 -1.67 -11.70
CA ARG A 527 -18.54 -1.93 -13.08
C ARG A 527 -19.54 -0.92 -13.62
N ALA A 528 -20.36 -0.33 -12.75
CA ALA A 528 -21.48 0.53 -13.12
C ALA A 528 -21.17 2.03 -13.02
N HIS A 529 -20.02 2.37 -12.45
CA HIS A 529 -19.60 3.73 -12.16
C HIS A 529 -18.26 4.04 -12.82
N VAL A 530 -18.16 5.17 -13.53
CA VAL A 530 -16.89 5.62 -14.12
C VAL A 530 -16.14 6.45 -13.09
N GLY A 531 -15.48 5.77 -12.15
CA GLY A 531 -14.80 6.43 -11.02
C GLY A 531 -13.31 6.69 -11.22
N ARG A 532 -12.65 5.98 -12.16
CA ARG A 532 -11.21 6.07 -12.39
C ARG A 532 -10.89 6.74 -13.73
N ILE A 533 -9.93 7.67 -13.69
CA ILE A 533 -9.18 8.13 -14.86
C ILE A 533 -7.69 7.83 -14.70
N GLU A 534 -6.97 7.67 -15.80
CA GLU A 534 -5.51 7.54 -15.74
C GLU A 534 -4.86 8.84 -15.22
N PRO A 535 -3.80 8.75 -14.40
CA PRO A 535 -3.15 9.94 -13.88
C PRO A 535 -2.50 10.76 -15.02
N PRO A 536 -2.80 12.06 -15.15
CA PRO A 536 -2.33 12.89 -16.26
C PRO A 536 -0.81 13.10 -16.26
N ARG A 537 -0.13 12.93 -15.13
CA ARG A 537 1.33 13.15 -15.02
C ARG A 537 2.16 11.96 -15.49
N THR A 538 1.54 10.79 -15.70
CA THR A 538 2.25 9.55 -16.10
C THR A 538 1.61 8.91 -17.33
N PRO A 539 1.58 9.60 -18.48
CA PRO A 539 0.97 9.07 -19.69
C PRO A 539 1.65 7.79 -20.17
N GLU A 540 1.03 7.10 -21.13
CA GLU A 540 1.61 5.93 -21.76
C GLU A 540 2.93 6.25 -22.49
N LEU A 541 3.89 5.33 -22.41
CA LEU A 541 5.15 5.46 -23.14
C LEU A 541 4.98 4.93 -24.58
N PRO A 542 5.53 5.60 -25.61
CA PRO A 542 5.39 5.16 -27.01
C PRO A 542 5.85 3.72 -27.30
N ALA A 543 6.71 3.16 -26.45
CA ALA A 543 7.34 1.84 -26.62
C ALA A 543 6.48 0.63 -26.21
N ASN A 544 5.20 0.82 -25.87
CA ASN A 544 4.34 -0.23 -25.29
C ASN A 544 3.32 -0.87 -26.26
N MET A 545 3.51 -0.73 -27.57
CA MET A 545 2.63 -1.35 -28.57
C MET A 545 3.12 -2.75 -28.93
N TRP A 546 2.32 -3.77 -28.58
CA TRP A 546 2.66 -5.19 -28.82
C TRP A 546 1.85 -5.77 -29.97
N GLU A 547 2.53 -6.27 -31.01
CA GLU A 547 1.89 -7.07 -32.05
C GLU A 547 1.91 -8.55 -31.69
N SER A 548 0.85 -9.29 -32.05
CA SER A 548 0.79 -10.73 -31.80
C SER A 548 1.89 -11.47 -32.56
N ARG A 549 2.84 -12.06 -31.85
CA ARG A 549 3.86 -12.93 -32.44
C ARG A 549 3.35 -14.37 -32.49
N GLY A 550 3.60 -15.08 -33.60
CA GLY A 550 3.21 -16.49 -33.77
C GLY A 550 3.84 -17.40 -32.72
N GLY A 551 3.18 -18.48 -32.32
CA GLY A 551 3.74 -19.43 -31.35
C GLY A 551 4.86 -20.26 -31.97
N GLY A 552 6.07 -20.20 -31.41
CA GLY A 552 7.20 -21.03 -31.84
C GLY A 552 8.26 -21.11 -30.75
N ALA A 553 8.66 -22.32 -30.38
CA ALA A 553 9.73 -22.55 -29.43
C ALA A 553 11.07 -22.16 -30.08
N SER A 554 11.63 -21.03 -29.66
CA SER A 554 13.00 -20.63 -29.96
C SER A 554 13.78 -20.60 -28.64
N ALA A 555 15.07 -20.95 -28.69
CA ALA A 555 15.93 -20.83 -27.51
C ALA A 555 16.00 -19.35 -27.09
N GLN A 556 15.87 -19.09 -25.79
CA GLN A 556 16.02 -17.72 -25.29
C GLN A 556 17.47 -17.26 -25.42
N PRO A 557 17.70 -16.04 -25.96
CA PRO A 557 19.04 -15.51 -26.04
C PRO A 557 19.60 -15.21 -24.64
N SER A 558 20.92 -15.21 -24.52
CA SER A 558 21.62 -14.69 -23.36
C SER A 558 21.60 -13.16 -23.32
N VAL A 559 21.61 -12.56 -22.14
CA VAL A 559 21.83 -11.11 -21.98
C VAL A 559 22.63 -10.85 -20.72
N THR A 560 23.67 -10.04 -20.83
CA THR A 560 24.46 -9.53 -19.69
C THR A 560 24.74 -8.06 -19.94
N ILE A 561 24.53 -7.23 -18.92
CA ILE A 561 24.69 -5.78 -19.00
C ILE A 561 25.84 -5.38 -18.09
N GLU A 562 26.83 -4.72 -18.65
CA GLU A 562 27.86 -4.00 -17.90
C GLU A 562 27.71 -2.52 -18.23
N ALA A 563 27.60 -1.68 -17.21
CA ALA A 563 27.41 -0.26 -17.42
C ALA A 563 28.20 0.56 -16.39
N THR A 564 28.83 1.63 -16.86
CA THR A 564 29.71 2.49 -16.06
C THR A 564 29.41 3.95 -16.32
N ALA A 565 29.43 4.76 -15.27
CA ALA A 565 29.37 6.22 -15.38
C ALA A 565 30.79 6.81 -15.44
N GLY A 566 31.01 7.75 -16.36
CA GLY A 566 32.20 8.58 -16.40
C GLY A 566 32.06 9.86 -15.56
N SER A 567 33.09 10.70 -15.58
CA SER A 567 33.09 11.96 -14.86
C SER A 567 32.12 12.98 -15.47
N VAL A 568 31.49 13.78 -14.62
CA VAL A 568 30.62 14.88 -15.02
C VAL A 568 31.34 15.81 -15.99
N THR A 569 30.74 16.05 -17.15
CA THR A 569 31.24 16.98 -18.17
C THR A 569 30.08 17.83 -18.68
N ASN A 570 30.17 19.15 -18.57
CA ASN A 570 29.13 20.10 -19.02
C ASN A 570 27.72 19.80 -18.46
N GLY A 571 27.60 19.45 -17.17
CA GLY A 571 26.33 19.16 -16.51
C GLY A 571 25.69 17.83 -16.92
N LYS A 572 26.46 16.93 -17.53
CA LYS A 572 26.03 15.60 -17.96
C LYS A 572 27.00 14.53 -17.44
N VAL A 573 26.46 13.34 -17.20
CA VAL A 573 27.20 12.14 -16.84
C VAL A 573 27.19 11.21 -18.06
N PRO A 574 28.36 10.95 -18.70
CA PRO A 574 28.44 9.96 -19.75
C PRO A 574 28.26 8.56 -19.17
N ILE A 575 27.38 7.78 -19.77
CA ILE A 575 27.08 6.39 -19.42
C ILE A 575 27.51 5.51 -20.59
N HIS A 576 28.47 4.63 -20.30
CA HIS A 576 28.93 3.60 -21.22
C HIS A 576 28.27 2.26 -20.86
N ILE A 577 27.69 1.58 -21.84
CA ILE A 577 26.92 0.35 -21.65
C ILE A 577 27.41 -0.69 -22.66
N GLU A 578 27.87 -1.83 -22.16
CA GLU A 578 28.17 -3.02 -22.94
C GLU A 578 27.11 -4.10 -22.67
N ILE A 579 26.48 -4.60 -23.72
CA ILE A 579 25.53 -5.70 -23.66
C ILE A 579 26.14 -6.89 -24.39
N ARG A 580 26.34 -7.99 -23.68
CA ARG A 580 26.77 -9.26 -24.26
C ARG A 580 25.56 -10.15 -24.50
N THR A 581 25.41 -10.62 -25.73
CA THR A 581 24.26 -11.42 -26.15
C THR A 581 24.53 -12.16 -27.46
N ASP A 582 23.85 -13.27 -27.67
CA ASP A 582 23.75 -14.02 -28.93
C ASP A 582 22.46 -13.68 -29.72
N ALA A 583 21.75 -12.64 -29.29
CA ALA A 583 20.54 -12.16 -29.95
C ALA A 583 20.79 -11.43 -31.27
N ALA A 584 19.79 -11.48 -32.15
CA ALA A 584 19.80 -10.74 -33.42
C ALA A 584 19.42 -9.26 -33.25
N GLU A 585 18.62 -8.95 -32.23
CA GLU A 585 18.13 -7.59 -31.95
C GLU A 585 18.30 -7.28 -30.46
N VAL A 586 18.72 -6.04 -30.17
CA VAL A 586 18.85 -5.51 -28.81
C VAL A 586 18.14 -4.16 -28.73
N SER A 587 17.33 -3.97 -27.70
CA SER A 587 16.76 -2.66 -27.35
C SER A 587 17.20 -2.25 -25.96
N VAL A 588 17.71 -1.02 -25.84
CA VAL A 588 18.26 -0.47 -24.59
C VAL A 588 17.54 0.81 -24.22
N THR A 589 17.15 0.93 -22.96
CA THR A 589 16.68 2.19 -22.39
C THR A 589 17.59 2.63 -21.26
N VAL A 590 17.72 3.94 -21.10
CA VAL A 590 18.35 4.57 -19.93
C VAL A 590 17.33 5.52 -19.33
N ASN A 591 17.00 5.31 -18.06
CA ASN A 591 15.97 6.06 -17.33
C ASN A 591 14.62 6.04 -18.06
N GLY A 592 14.27 4.91 -18.68
CA GLY A 592 13.04 4.73 -19.45
C GLY A 592 13.03 5.38 -20.84
N VAL A 593 14.11 6.05 -21.26
CA VAL A 593 14.27 6.64 -22.59
C VAL A 593 15.01 5.67 -23.51
N GLN A 594 14.46 5.41 -24.70
CA GLN A 594 15.10 4.58 -25.71
C GLN A 594 16.44 5.17 -26.14
N THR A 595 17.48 4.33 -26.16
CA THR A 595 18.82 4.69 -26.62
C THR A 595 19.25 3.76 -27.76
N PHE A 596 20.23 4.23 -28.54
CA PHE A 596 20.75 3.52 -29.70
C PHE A 596 22.26 3.50 -29.63
N GLY A 597 22.83 2.39 -30.08
CA GLY A 597 24.25 2.10 -30.06
C GLY A 597 24.67 1.30 -31.29
N THR A 598 25.86 0.71 -31.19
CA THR A 598 26.50 -0.01 -32.29
C THR A 598 26.56 -1.50 -31.99
N VAL A 599 26.21 -2.32 -32.98
CA VAL A 599 26.37 -3.78 -32.91
C VAL A 599 27.85 -4.14 -32.94
N THR A 600 28.28 -5.01 -32.04
CA THR A 600 29.63 -5.57 -31.99
C THR A 600 29.59 -7.07 -32.25
N PRO A 601 30.74 -7.73 -32.56
CA PRO A 601 30.76 -9.18 -32.77
C PRO A 601 30.28 -10.00 -31.56
N SER A 602 30.33 -9.43 -30.36
CA SER A 602 29.95 -10.07 -29.09
C SER A 602 28.68 -9.47 -28.46
N GLY A 603 27.98 -8.56 -29.14
CA GLY A 603 26.73 -7.97 -28.65
C GLY A 603 26.49 -6.53 -29.12
N TYR A 604 26.32 -5.59 -28.18
CA TYR A 604 25.88 -4.23 -28.45
C TYR A 604 26.51 -3.22 -27.49
N VAL A 605 26.95 -2.06 -27.98
CA VAL A 605 27.56 -1.00 -27.16
C VAL A 605 26.78 0.29 -27.33
N VAL A 606 26.42 0.94 -26.21
CA VAL A 606 25.74 2.23 -26.17
C VAL A 606 26.58 3.22 -25.36
N ASP A 607 26.82 4.39 -25.94
CA ASP A 607 27.33 5.56 -25.24
C ASP A 607 26.23 6.63 -25.23
N THR A 608 25.86 7.10 -24.05
CA THR A 608 24.83 8.14 -23.91
C THR A 608 25.16 9.08 -22.76
N ASP A 609 24.51 10.23 -22.72
CA ASP A 609 24.66 11.21 -21.64
C ASP A 609 23.36 11.34 -20.86
N VAL A 610 23.44 11.30 -19.53
CA VAL A 610 22.33 11.60 -18.63
C VAL A 610 22.57 12.96 -17.96
N PRO A 611 21.55 13.80 -17.73
CA PRO A 611 21.73 15.03 -16.95
C PRO A 611 22.28 14.74 -15.56
N GLU A 612 23.29 15.50 -15.12
CA GLU A 612 23.93 15.29 -13.81
C GLU A 612 22.92 15.32 -12.67
N PHE A 613 22.01 16.30 -12.68
CA PHE A 613 20.99 16.44 -11.65
C PHE A 613 20.02 15.25 -11.59
N GLU A 614 19.85 14.46 -12.66
CA GLU A 614 19.03 13.25 -12.61
C GLU A 614 19.81 12.06 -12.04
N HIS A 615 21.12 12.01 -12.30
CA HIS A 615 21.98 10.90 -11.91
C HIS A 615 22.42 10.99 -10.44
N THR A 616 22.75 12.20 -9.97
CA THR A 616 23.36 12.42 -8.65
C THR A 616 22.41 12.99 -7.60
N ARG A 617 21.15 13.29 -7.95
CA ARG A 617 20.18 13.91 -7.04
C ARG A 617 20.05 13.08 -5.76
N PRO A 618 20.41 13.65 -4.59
CA PRO A 618 20.18 13.01 -3.32
C PRO A 618 18.70 12.72 -3.16
N HIS A 619 18.43 11.57 -2.59
CA HIS A 619 17.07 11.09 -2.46
C HIS A 619 16.36 11.66 -1.23
N GLY A 620 17.12 11.79 -0.15
CA GLY A 620 16.71 12.44 1.08
C GLY A 620 17.94 12.72 1.94
N GLU A 621 17.73 13.20 3.16
CA GLU A 621 18.82 13.51 4.11
C GLU A 621 19.65 12.27 4.46
N TRP A 622 19.05 11.07 4.38
CA TRP A 622 19.67 9.80 4.78
C TRP A 622 20.10 8.92 3.60
N ARG A 623 19.81 9.30 2.35
CA ARG A 623 20.05 8.43 1.18
C ARG A 623 20.51 9.20 -0.03
N GLY A 624 21.63 8.75 -0.62
CA GLY A 624 22.21 9.31 -1.85
C GLY A 624 21.35 9.04 -3.08
N GLY A 625 21.83 9.47 -4.25
CA GLY A 625 21.12 9.28 -5.51
C GLY A 625 21.01 7.80 -5.91
N TYR A 626 19.90 7.47 -6.58
CA TYR A 626 19.68 6.13 -7.14
C TYR A 626 20.49 5.85 -8.41
N GLY A 627 21.22 6.85 -8.95
CA GLY A 627 21.95 6.69 -10.19
C GLY A 627 21.01 6.54 -11.38
N SER A 628 21.47 5.90 -12.45
CA SER A 628 20.66 5.68 -13.66
C SER A 628 20.28 4.22 -13.84
N VAL A 629 19.04 4.00 -14.32
CA VAL A 629 18.49 2.66 -14.58
C VAL A 629 18.68 2.32 -16.05
N VAL A 630 19.49 1.31 -16.35
CA VAL A 630 19.67 0.76 -17.70
C VAL A 630 18.82 -0.50 -17.82
N VAL A 631 17.97 -0.60 -18.83
CA VAL A 631 17.21 -1.83 -19.14
C VAL A 631 17.56 -2.30 -20.53
N ALA A 632 17.85 -3.58 -20.69
CA ALA A 632 18.11 -4.17 -22.00
C ALA A 632 17.16 -5.35 -22.26
N LEU A 633 16.67 -5.45 -23.49
CA LEU A 633 15.98 -6.62 -24.02
C LEU A 633 16.75 -7.13 -25.23
N ALA A 634 16.96 -8.44 -25.28
CA ALA A 634 17.62 -9.17 -26.35
C ALA A 634 16.62 -10.13 -27.01
N ARG A 635 16.49 -10.10 -28.33
CA ARG A 635 15.48 -10.86 -29.09
C ARG A 635 16.08 -11.73 -30.19
N THR A 636 15.59 -12.96 -30.27
CA THR A 636 15.85 -13.89 -31.38
C THR A 636 14.54 -14.54 -31.83
N GLY A 637 14.00 -14.07 -32.95
CA GLY A 637 12.66 -14.48 -33.38
C GLY A 637 11.60 -14.05 -32.37
N ASN A 638 10.94 -15.02 -31.72
CA ASN A 638 9.90 -14.76 -30.72
C ASN A 638 10.40 -14.92 -29.28
N ALA A 639 11.63 -15.38 -29.08
CA ALA A 639 12.23 -15.50 -27.76
C ALA A 639 12.88 -14.19 -27.33
N VAL A 640 12.68 -13.83 -26.06
CA VAL A 640 13.16 -12.59 -25.47
C VAL A 640 13.86 -12.92 -24.16
N SER A 641 14.95 -12.23 -23.88
CA SER A 641 15.56 -12.16 -22.56
C SER A 641 15.83 -10.71 -22.20
N GLY A 642 15.87 -10.42 -20.90
CA GLY A 642 16.04 -9.07 -20.40
C GLY A 642 16.86 -9.02 -19.13
N GLY A 643 17.32 -7.81 -18.81
CA GLY A 643 18.00 -7.50 -17.58
C GLY A 643 18.01 -6.01 -17.32
N PHE A 644 18.48 -5.62 -16.15
CA PHE A 644 18.74 -4.22 -15.83
C PHE A 644 20.03 -4.06 -15.04
N ALA A 645 20.55 -2.83 -15.02
CA ALA A 645 21.67 -2.42 -14.20
C ALA A 645 21.41 -1.03 -13.62
N ILE A 646 21.89 -0.80 -12.39
CA ILE A 646 21.91 0.52 -11.76
C ILE A 646 23.35 1.05 -11.83
N VAL A 647 23.50 2.26 -12.36
CA VAL A 647 24.82 2.87 -12.61
C VAL A 647 24.98 4.10 -11.74
N GLY A 648 26.07 4.16 -10.96
CA GLY A 648 26.49 5.36 -10.22
C GLY A 648 25.64 5.72 -9.00
N GLY A 649 24.79 4.81 -8.51
CA GLY A 649 23.94 5.07 -7.35
C GLY A 649 23.54 3.81 -6.58
N ILE A 650 22.61 3.98 -5.64
CA ILE A 650 22.10 2.91 -4.78
C ILE A 650 21.01 2.14 -5.53
N ALA A 651 21.08 0.81 -5.51
CA ALA A 651 20.09 -0.05 -6.15
C ALA A 651 18.70 0.01 -5.49
#